data_AF-A0A1B5KY64-F1
#
_entry.id   AF-A0A1B5KY64-F1
#
_cell.length_a   1.000
_cell.length_b   1.000
_cell.length_c   1.000
_cell.angle_alpha   90.00
_cell.angle_beta   90.00
_cell.angle_gamma   90.00
#
_symmetry.space_group_name_H-M   'P 1'
#
loop_
_entity.id
_entity.type
_entity.pdbx_description
1 polymer ?
#
loop_
_entity_poly.entity_id
_entity_poly.type
_entity_poly.pdbx_seq_one_letter_code
_entity_poly.pdbx_strand_id
1 'polypeptide(L)'
;MLYYSGVTQRAGELERERGITIQSAAITFNWPKADNCPPGTLPKTVNLIDTPGHQDFRFEVDRCLPILDGAVCIIDSVKGVEAHTERVWGSAQEFKIPRIVFCNKLDREGASFRKAVLEIGTRLKGWPLVCQIPWWDKENLVGVIDVIEGVAYRWNSEREKLCYAPDELKEKLSRTNPELMTEMQLARLRLVESLADFDDTIMDEFLAENQHIPAALLKQAIRRTIQSGDGRVIPVFAGSSFRHIGVEPLMDAITDYLPSPAERPDVEVRVGSCERKLHDALDGDGKKGGKGANIASVATVFKVFDHPKEGVLSFVRVYHGTLTRNAPSFNTNIQVQERPMGILQISASKTQDVQELSVGQIGALRGLKKARSGDTLMTTSNAKPAAEHVRHVQIRPPDIPPPVAFLQVEPYGNVAAQELQTALENASREDPSLRWSRNSKTDQFTIQGMGKLHLDVFLHNLRQKKKIDAEFGAIEVDYKECIIQRTKPHYTVFDRPVASKPGKAACTATLDPIEEESRGDLSSGVEMDGNVYEIEIPEPSGAGGAVFDAEEARHQLLNGAVAGLARGPRRASPIHGCHVKVTLDTSEDALVSPSGGHFSSVARTAVQNALRDAFLAQNVGVLEPIMLTHITCPEAAAGTVQHDITAGAGGHILAVKDRSVECSGGDMVDASKIYAPPDPYDSVTSLRGKKTADRMVEIVAKVPYKEMLDYDDHLRSKTAGRHSMTMSFDSFARVVGHREKGL
;
A
#
# COMPACT_ATOMS: atom_id res chain seq x y z
N MET A 1 -7.45 -17.21 -9.97
CA MET A 1 -8.84 -17.72 -9.89
C MET A 1 -9.66 -17.35 -11.14
N LEU A 2 -9.74 -16.07 -11.51
CA LEU A 2 -10.52 -15.62 -12.68
C LEU A 2 -9.83 -15.73 -14.05
N TYR A 3 -8.50 -15.90 -14.04
CA TYR A 3 -7.73 -16.29 -15.22
C TYR A 3 -8.12 -17.67 -15.73
N TYR A 4 -8.30 -18.62 -14.82
CA TYR A 4 -8.70 -19.98 -15.17
C TYR A 4 -10.16 -20.04 -15.58
N SER A 5 -11.06 -19.25 -14.97
CA SER A 5 -12.47 -19.14 -15.38
C SER A 5 -12.71 -18.47 -16.75
N GLY A 6 -11.65 -18.05 -17.47
CA GLY A 6 -11.74 -17.47 -18.81
C GLY A 6 -12.28 -16.04 -18.86
N VAL A 7 -12.38 -15.35 -17.72
CA VAL A 7 -12.94 -13.98 -17.63
C VAL A 7 -11.85 -12.93 -17.85
N THR A 8 -10.57 -13.25 -17.63
CA THR A 8 -9.45 -12.29 -17.73
C THR A 8 -8.29 -12.86 -18.57
N GLN A 9 -7.71 -12.04 -19.46
CA GLN A 9 -6.38 -12.32 -20.04
C GLN A 9 -5.32 -11.56 -19.24
N ARG A 10 -4.17 -12.20 -18.92
CA ARG A 10 -3.00 -11.50 -18.32
C ARG A 10 -2.61 -10.31 -19.20
N ALA A 11 -2.53 -9.12 -18.61
CA ALA A 11 -2.20 -7.89 -19.31
C ALA A 11 -0.70 -7.61 -19.20
N GLY A 12 0.06 -7.92 -20.25
CA GLY A 12 1.49 -7.58 -20.36
C GLY A 12 2.40 -8.78 -20.58
N GLU A 13 3.38 -8.64 -21.47
CA GLU A 13 4.37 -9.68 -21.80
C GLU A 13 5.29 -10.00 -20.61
N LEU A 14 5.71 -8.98 -19.84
CA LEU A 14 6.59 -9.18 -18.68
C LEU A 14 5.93 -9.96 -17.52
N GLU A 15 4.64 -9.73 -17.26
CA GLU A 15 3.86 -10.51 -16.28
C GLU A 15 3.69 -11.98 -16.71
N ARG A 16 3.68 -12.23 -18.03
CA ARG A 16 3.65 -13.58 -18.59
C ARG A 16 5.02 -14.26 -18.52
N GLU A 17 6.09 -13.54 -18.82
CA GLU A 17 7.47 -14.03 -18.75
C GLU A 17 7.92 -14.33 -17.32
N ARG A 18 7.66 -13.43 -16.37
CA ARG A 18 8.04 -13.60 -14.96
C ARG A 18 6.99 -14.36 -14.13
N GLY A 19 5.77 -14.49 -14.64
CA GLY A 19 4.69 -15.21 -13.96
C GLY A 19 4.14 -14.52 -12.70
N ILE A 20 4.45 -13.24 -12.48
CA ILE A 20 4.02 -12.42 -11.34
C ILE A 20 3.05 -11.31 -11.79
N THR A 21 2.08 -10.99 -10.95
CA THR A 21 1.22 -9.79 -11.12
C THR A 21 2.00 -8.57 -10.63
N ILE A 22 2.12 -7.56 -11.49
CA ILE A 22 2.90 -6.34 -11.21
C ILE A 22 1.97 -5.19 -10.88
N GLN A 23 0.89 -5.03 -11.65
CA GLN A 23 -0.09 -3.96 -11.45
C GLN A 23 -1.44 -4.52 -11.00
N SER A 24 -2.17 -3.75 -10.20
CA SER A 24 -3.52 -4.15 -9.84
C SER A 24 -4.44 -4.16 -11.08
N ALA A 25 -5.47 -5.01 -11.15
CA ALA A 25 -6.45 -4.98 -12.25
C ALA A 25 -7.85 -4.80 -11.70
N ALA A 26 -8.57 -3.77 -12.16
CA ALA A 26 -9.95 -3.48 -11.74
C ALA A 26 -10.94 -3.95 -12.81
N ILE A 27 -11.87 -4.82 -12.44
CA ILE A 27 -12.88 -5.40 -13.32
C ILE A 27 -14.23 -5.37 -12.64
N THR A 28 -15.26 -4.91 -13.34
CA THR A 28 -16.64 -5.02 -12.89
C THR A 28 -17.38 -6.15 -13.62
N PHE A 29 -18.14 -6.95 -12.89
CA PHE A 29 -19.05 -7.96 -13.44
C PHE A 29 -20.23 -8.21 -12.49
N ASN A 30 -21.24 -8.92 -12.97
CA ASN A 30 -22.44 -9.22 -12.20
C ASN A 30 -22.44 -10.68 -11.72
N TRP A 31 -22.78 -10.90 -10.44
CA TRP A 31 -22.91 -12.21 -9.83
C TRP A 31 -24.14 -12.29 -8.89
N PRO A 32 -24.93 -13.38 -8.93
CA PRO A 32 -24.91 -14.45 -9.94
C PRO A 32 -25.28 -13.93 -11.34
N LYS A 33 -25.17 -14.76 -12.38
CA LYS A 33 -25.62 -14.39 -13.72
C LYS A 33 -27.13 -14.13 -13.71
N ALA A 34 -27.62 -13.23 -14.58
CA ALA A 34 -29.03 -12.87 -14.66
C ALA A 34 -29.94 -14.11 -14.82
N ASP A 35 -29.53 -15.09 -15.63
CA ASP A 35 -30.27 -16.33 -15.86
C ASP A 35 -30.36 -17.25 -14.63
N ASN A 36 -29.46 -17.06 -13.67
CA ASN A 36 -29.35 -17.87 -12.45
C ASN A 36 -29.91 -17.14 -11.22
N CYS A 37 -30.46 -15.94 -11.38
CA CYS A 37 -31.07 -15.20 -10.27
C CYS A 37 -32.46 -15.77 -9.97
N PRO A 38 -32.84 -15.94 -8.68
CA PRO A 38 -34.22 -16.21 -8.31
C PRO A 38 -35.20 -15.19 -8.93
N PRO A 39 -36.43 -15.59 -9.29
CA PRO A 39 -37.42 -14.69 -9.87
C PRO A 39 -37.63 -13.45 -8.99
N GLY A 40 -37.46 -12.26 -9.56
CA GLY A 40 -37.62 -10.99 -8.85
C GLY A 40 -36.35 -10.47 -8.14
N THR A 41 -35.22 -11.17 -8.21
CA THR A 41 -33.93 -10.66 -7.71
C THR A 41 -33.03 -10.18 -8.85
N LEU A 42 -32.39 -9.03 -8.65
CA LEU A 42 -31.38 -8.51 -9.58
C LEU A 42 -30.00 -9.04 -9.21
N PRO A 43 -29.12 -9.29 -10.20
CA PRO A 43 -27.77 -9.72 -9.93
C PRO A 43 -26.99 -8.60 -9.22
N LYS A 44 -26.12 -8.97 -8.28
CA LYS A 44 -25.27 -8.00 -7.57
C LYS A 44 -24.07 -7.64 -8.45
N THR A 45 -23.68 -6.38 -8.43
CA THR A 45 -22.47 -5.92 -9.13
C THR A 45 -21.25 -6.10 -8.23
N VAL A 46 -20.26 -6.86 -8.71
CA VAL A 46 -18.98 -7.09 -8.04
C VAL A 46 -17.90 -6.30 -8.76
N ASN A 47 -17.22 -5.43 -8.02
CA ASN A 47 -16.02 -4.75 -8.48
C ASN A 47 -14.81 -5.49 -7.89
N LEU A 48 -14.11 -6.23 -8.73
CA LEU A 48 -12.90 -6.91 -8.32
C LEU A 48 -11.68 -6.05 -8.60
N ILE A 49 -10.82 -5.92 -7.60
CA ILE A 49 -9.46 -5.42 -7.75
C ILE A 49 -8.52 -6.58 -7.46
N ASP A 50 -7.86 -7.08 -8.51
CA ASP A 50 -6.79 -8.08 -8.37
C ASP A 50 -5.51 -7.34 -7.99
N THR A 51 -4.89 -7.70 -6.86
CA THR A 51 -3.70 -7.01 -6.33
C THR A 51 -2.44 -7.84 -6.58
N PRO A 52 -1.26 -7.23 -6.75
CA PRO A 52 0.00 -7.95 -6.79
C PRO A 52 0.22 -8.82 -5.54
N GLY A 53 0.72 -10.04 -5.73
CA GLY A 53 1.12 -10.93 -4.63
C GLY A 53 2.62 -10.91 -4.34
N HIS A 54 3.39 -10.07 -5.04
CA HIS A 54 4.83 -9.95 -4.86
C HIS A 54 5.15 -8.81 -3.88
N GLN A 55 6.17 -9.02 -3.05
CA GLN A 55 6.50 -8.11 -1.95
C GLN A 55 6.93 -6.71 -2.43
N ASP A 56 7.64 -6.62 -3.56
CA ASP A 56 8.12 -5.33 -4.10
C ASP A 56 7.01 -4.41 -4.62
N PHE A 57 5.81 -4.96 -4.88
CA PHE A 57 4.64 -4.18 -5.28
C PHE A 57 3.67 -3.97 -4.11
N ARG A 58 4.17 -4.05 -2.87
CA ARG A 58 3.38 -3.80 -1.66
C ARG A 58 2.65 -2.46 -1.70
N PHE A 59 3.31 -1.41 -2.19
CA PHE A 59 2.70 -0.08 -2.27
C PHE A 59 1.41 -0.08 -3.12
N GLU A 60 1.33 -0.91 -4.16
CA GLU A 60 0.11 -1.08 -4.97
C GLU A 60 -0.99 -1.76 -4.16
N VAL A 61 -0.65 -2.75 -3.32
CA VAL A 61 -1.60 -3.42 -2.42
C VAL A 61 -2.12 -2.45 -1.37
N ASP A 62 -1.22 -1.79 -0.65
CA ASP A 62 -1.56 -0.85 0.44
C ASP A 62 -2.40 0.33 -0.09
N ARG A 63 -2.18 0.78 -1.33
CA ARG A 63 -3.02 1.79 -1.99
C ARG A 63 -4.42 1.29 -2.33
N CYS A 64 -4.57 0.01 -2.69
CA CYS A 64 -5.87 -0.55 -3.04
C CYS A 64 -6.73 -0.84 -1.81
N LEU A 65 -6.14 -1.20 -0.67
CA LEU A 65 -6.88 -1.63 0.53
C LEU A 65 -7.96 -0.62 1.00
N PRO A 66 -7.69 0.70 1.12
CA PRO A 66 -8.73 1.68 1.49
C PRO A 66 -9.92 1.76 0.53
N ILE A 67 -9.75 1.27 -0.70
CA ILE A 67 -10.76 1.29 -1.76
C ILE A 67 -11.68 0.06 -1.68
N LEU A 68 -11.32 -0.96 -0.92
CA LEU A 68 -12.06 -2.22 -0.86
C LEU A 68 -13.14 -2.19 0.23
N ASP A 69 -14.30 -2.76 -0.10
CA ASP A 69 -15.38 -3.04 0.87
C ASP A 69 -15.22 -4.41 1.53
N GLY A 70 -14.61 -5.37 0.85
CA GLY A 70 -14.24 -6.66 1.41
C GLY A 70 -13.05 -7.24 0.66
N ALA A 71 -12.39 -8.22 1.26
CA ALA A 71 -11.25 -8.87 0.64
C ALA A 71 -11.31 -10.40 0.74
N VAL A 72 -10.75 -11.06 -0.27
CA VAL A 72 -10.62 -12.51 -0.33
C VAL A 72 -9.15 -12.85 -0.23
N CYS A 73 -8.73 -13.42 0.89
CA CYS A 73 -7.37 -13.86 1.10
C CYS A 73 -7.19 -15.26 0.51
N ILE A 74 -6.33 -15.40 -0.50
CA ILE A 74 -6.05 -16.68 -1.16
C ILE A 74 -4.80 -17.29 -0.53
N ILE A 75 -4.93 -18.51 -0.01
CA ILE A 75 -3.83 -19.25 0.62
C ILE A 75 -3.47 -20.45 -0.26
N ASP A 76 -2.16 -20.72 -0.41
CA ASP A 76 -1.68 -21.94 -1.06
C ASP A 76 -1.71 -23.09 -0.07
N SER A 77 -2.55 -24.10 -0.29
CA SER A 77 -2.72 -25.21 0.65
C SER A 77 -1.50 -26.14 0.74
N VAL A 78 -0.48 -25.99 -0.13
CA VAL A 78 0.79 -26.73 -0.03
C VAL A 78 1.73 -26.04 0.96
N LYS A 79 1.89 -24.72 0.80
CA LYS A 79 2.83 -23.92 1.59
C LYS A 79 2.24 -23.43 2.91
N GLY A 80 0.93 -23.21 2.95
CA GLY A 80 0.23 -22.60 4.06
C GLY A 80 0.35 -21.07 4.06
N VAL A 81 0.32 -20.47 5.24
CA VAL A 81 0.38 -19.00 5.42
C VAL A 81 1.82 -18.52 5.20
N GLU A 82 2.06 -17.60 4.27
CA GLU A 82 3.39 -17.03 4.02
C GLU A 82 3.58 -15.69 4.76
N ALA A 83 4.84 -15.27 4.96
CA ALA A 83 5.19 -13.99 5.60
C ALA A 83 4.52 -12.76 4.96
N HIS A 84 4.35 -12.82 3.64
CA HIS A 84 3.69 -11.77 2.89
C HIS A 84 2.18 -11.76 3.17
N THR A 85 1.56 -12.94 3.27
CA THR A 85 0.15 -13.10 3.62
C THR A 85 -0.15 -12.49 4.97
N GLU A 86 0.68 -12.73 5.99
CA GLU A 86 0.52 -12.13 7.33
C GLU A 86 0.57 -10.60 7.30
N ARG A 87 1.47 -10.03 6.50
CA ARG A 87 1.59 -8.56 6.40
C ARG A 87 0.42 -7.94 5.67
N VAL A 88 -0.01 -8.50 4.54
CA VAL A 88 -1.21 -8.04 3.83
C VAL A 88 -2.45 -8.21 4.72
N TRP A 89 -2.50 -9.28 5.52
CA TRP A 89 -3.52 -9.48 6.53
C TRP A 89 -3.47 -8.41 7.62
N GLY A 90 -2.29 -8.05 8.11
CA GLY A 90 -2.09 -6.94 9.04
C GLY A 90 -2.56 -5.60 8.47
N SER A 91 -2.15 -5.25 7.24
CA SER A 91 -2.61 -4.04 6.55
C SER A 91 -4.14 -4.02 6.44
N ALA A 92 -4.76 -5.13 6.04
CA ALA A 92 -6.21 -5.19 5.92
C ALA A 92 -6.94 -5.11 7.28
N GLN A 93 -6.28 -5.47 8.39
CA GLN A 93 -6.79 -5.29 9.76
C GLN A 93 -6.71 -3.82 10.21
N GLU A 94 -5.62 -3.14 9.88
CA GLU A 94 -5.48 -1.69 10.10
C GLU A 94 -6.59 -0.91 9.39
N PHE A 95 -6.95 -1.30 8.17
CA PHE A 95 -8.04 -0.71 7.41
C PHE A 95 -9.44 -1.26 7.77
N LYS A 96 -9.55 -2.14 8.78
CA LYS A 96 -10.81 -2.78 9.22
C LYS A 96 -11.62 -3.34 8.05
N ILE A 97 -10.97 -4.11 7.19
CA ILE A 97 -11.59 -4.70 6.00
C ILE A 97 -12.16 -6.08 6.35
N PRO A 98 -13.47 -6.33 6.17
CA PRO A 98 -14.05 -7.66 6.29
C PRO A 98 -13.46 -8.61 5.26
N ARG A 99 -13.11 -9.82 5.69
CA ARG A 99 -12.30 -10.76 4.91
C ARG A 99 -12.80 -12.18 5.01
N ILE A 100 -12.64 -12.92 3.92
CA ILE A 100 -12.81 -14.38 3.87
C ILE A 100 -11.54 -15.03 3.32
N VAL A 101 -11.28 -16.28 3.68
CA VAL A 101 -10.11 -17.04 3.24
C VAL A 101 -10.52 -18.13 2.27
N PHE A 102 -9.76 -18.29 1.19
CA PHE A 102 -9.89 -19.38 0.24
C PHE A 102 -8.60 -20.20 0.17
N CYS A 103 -8.64 -21.41 0.72
CA CYS A 103 -7.57 -22.41 0.62
C CYS A 103 -7.56 -23.03 -0.78
N ASN A 104 -6.61 -22.59 -1.60
CA ASN A 104 -6.51 -22.93 -3.01
C ASN A 104 -5.44 -24.00 -3.26
N LYS A 105 -5.40 -24.54 -4.49
CA LYS A 105 -4.44 -25.55 -4.96
C LYS A 105 -4.47 -26.86 -4.18
N LEU A 106 -5.64 -27.23 -3.66
CA LEU A 106 -5.85 -28.53 -3.01
C LEU A 106 -5.64 -29.72 -3.96
N ASP A 107 -5.60 -29.51 -5.27
CA ASP A 107 -5.30 -30.54 -6.27
C ASP A 107 -3.80 -30.90 -6.37
N ARG A 108 -2.91 -30.23 -5.64
CA ARG A 108 -1.47 -30.46 -5.69
C ARG A 108 -1.01 -31.50 -4.67
N GLU A 109 0.05 -32.22 -5.02
CA GLU A 109 0.74 -33.11 -4.07
C GLU A 109 1.26 -32.33 -2.86
N GLY A 110 1.04 -32.88 -1.67
CA GLY A 110 1.41 -32.24 -0.40
C GLY A 110 0.47 -31.13 0.06
N ALA A 111 -0.64 -30.88 -0.65
CA ALA A 111 -1.68 -29.98 -0.17
C ALA A 111 -2.39 -30.58 1.05
N SER A 112 -2.57 -29.77 2.08
CA SER A 112 -3.27 -30.17 3.31
C SER A 112 -4.20 -29.04 3.73
N PHE A 113 -5.51 -29.30 3.70
CA PHE A 113 -6.50 -28.34 4.16
C PHE A 113 -6.44 -28.19 5.68
N ARG A 114 -6.22 -29.30 6.40
CA ARG A 114 -6.07 -29.31 7.86
C ARG A 114 -4.93 -28.39 8.32
N LYS A 115 -3.75 -28.54 7.71
CA LYS A 115 -2.57 -27.72 8.01
C LYS A 115 -2.85 -26.24 7.73
N ALA A 116 -3.46 -25.92 6.59
CA ALA A 116 -3.79 -24.54 6.24
C ALA A 116 -4.75 -23.90 7.27
N VAL A 117 -5.78 -24.61 7.73
CA VAL A 117 -6.72 -24.12 8.76
C VAL A 117 -6.02 -23.84 10.09
N LEU A 118 -5.15 -24.75 10.53
CA LEU A 118 -4.39 -24.56 11.78
C LEU A 118 -3.41 -23.38 11.68
N GLU A 119 -2.74 -23.23 10.54
CA GLU A 119 -1.85 -22.08 10.28
C GLU A 119 -2.62 -20.76 10.20
N ILE A 120 -3.82 -20.73 9.63
CA ILE A 120 -4.69 -19.54 9.64
C ILE A 120 -4.94 -19.11 11.09
N GLY A 121 -5.33 -20.03 11.97
CA GLY A 121 -5.62 -19.68 13.36
C GLY A 121 -4.40 -19.19 14.14
N THR A 122 -3.29 -19.91 14.01
CA THR A 122 -2.06 -19.61 14.76
C THR A 122 -1.33 -18.37 14.24
N ARG A 123 -1.25 -18.19 12.91
CA ARG A 123 -0.41 -17.14 12.29
C ARG A 123 -1.17 -15.86 11.99
N LEU A 124 -2.42 -15.97 11.50
CA LEU A 124 -3.26 -14.79 11.24
C LEU A 124 -3.95 -14.27 12.50
N LYS A 125 -3.81 -14.98 13.64
CA LYS A 125 -4.32 -14.61 14.97
C LYS A 125 -5.83 -14.35 15.00
N GLY A 126 -6.59 -15.13 14.23
CA GLY A 126 -8.07 -15.08 14.22
C GLY A 126 -8.66 -16.48 14.21
N TRP A 127 -9.89 -16.62 14.69
CA TRP A 127 -10.56 -17.92 14.78
C TRP A 127 -11.05 -18.40 13.41
N PRO A 128 -10.51 -19.52 12.87
CA PRO A 128 -10.97 -20.02 11.58
C PRO A 128 -12.34 -20.71 11.70
N LEU A 129 -13.33 -20.22 10.97
CA LEU A 129 -14.62 -20.88 10.79
C LEU A 129 -14.61 -21.71 9.51
N VAL A 130 -14.60 -23.02 9.64
CA VAL A 130 -14.63 -23.94 8.48
C VAL A 130 -16.04 -23.97 7.89
N CYS A 131 -16.27 -23.19 6.83
CA CYS A 131 -17.55 -23.13 6.14
C CYS A 131 -17.70 -24.24 5.09
N GLN A 132 -16.57 -24.73 4.56
CA GLN A 132 -16.55 -25.80 3.56
C GLN A 132 -15.54 -26.88 3.89
N ILE A 133 -15.89 -28.12 3.55
CA ILE A 133 -15.00 -29.28 3.65
C ILE A 133 -14.67 -29.77 2.23
N PRO A 134 -13.38 -30.00 1.89
CA PRO A 134 -13.03 -30.58 0.61
C PRO A 134 -13.54 -32.03 0.51
N TRP A 135 -14.17 -32.35 -0.62
CA TRP A 135 -14.63 -33.71 -0.92
C TRP A 135 -13.59 -34.45 -1.75
N TRP A 136 -12.98 -35.44 -1.10
CA TRP A 136 -12.01 -36.34 -1.70
C TRP A 136 -12.66 -37.66 -2.15
N ASP A 137 -12.30 -38.11 -3.34
CA ASP A 137 -12.50 -39.49 -3.78
C ASP A 137 -11.12 -40.13 -3.95
N LYS A 138 -10.73 -40.94 -2.95
CA LYS A 138 -9.36 -41.46 -2.78
C LYS A 138 -8.34 -40.32 -2.69
N GLU A 139 -7.60 -40.07 -3.77
CA GLU A 139 -6.54 -39.06 -3.87
C GLU A 139 -6.93 -37.88 -4.77
N ASN A 140 -8.15 -37.86 -5.31
CA ASN A 140 -8.59 -36.78 -6.19
C ASN A 140 -9.63 -35.91 -5.48
N LEU A 141 -9.39 -34.60 -5.50
CA LEU A 141 -10.39 -33.61 -5.13
C LEU A 141 -11.50 -33.62 -6.19
N VAL A 142 -12.70 -34.07 -5.81
CA VAL A 142 -13.88 -34.16 -6.69
C VAL A 142 -14.89 -33.05 -6.43
N GLY A 143 -14.80 -32.38 -5.29
CA GLY A 143 -15.76 -31.34 -4.95
C GLY A 143 -15.56 -30.70 -3.59
N VAL A 144 -16.59 -29.99 -3.14
CA VAL A 144 -16.63 -29.32 -1.83
C VAL A 144 -18.02 -29.48 -1.22
N ILE A 145 -18.07 -29.62 0.10
CA ILE A 145 -19.30 -29.72 0.88
C ILE A 145 -19.47 -28.43 1.66
N ASP A 146 -20.62 -27.79 1.51
CA ASP A 146 -21.03 -26.63 2.28
C ASP A 146 -21.64 -27.09 3.61
N VAL A 147 -21.00 -26.72 4.72
CA VAL A 147 -21.41 -27.10 6.08
C VAL A 147 -22.62 -26.27 6.55
N ILE A 148 -22.83 -25.08 5.98
CA ILE A 148 -23.86 -24.11 6.39
C ILE A 148 -25.21 -24.53 5.83
N GLU A 149 -25.28 -24.87 4.55
CA GLU A 149 -26.51 -25.36 3.91
C GLU A 149 -26.65 -26.89 3.97
N GLY A 150 -25.55 -27.62 4.22
CA GLY A 150 -25.55 -29.08 4.15
C GLY A 150 -25.65 -29.62 2.72
N VAL A 151 -25.19 -28.84 1.74
CA VAL A 151 -25.23 -29.13 0.30
C VAL A 151 -23.84 -29.54 -0.15
N ALA A 152 -23.74 -30.50 -1.08
CA ALA A 152 -22.47 -30.87 -1.69
C ALA A 152 -22.43 -30.53 -3.17
N TYR A 153 -21.30 -29.98 -3.60
CA TYR A 153 -21.00 -29.72 -4.99
C TYR A 153 -19.94 -30.70 -5.48
N ARG A 154 -20.24 -31.42 -6.56
CA ARG A 154 -19.31 -32.34 -7.23
C ARG A 154 -19.10 -31.89 -8.66
N TRP A 155 -17.86 -31.90 -9.12
CA TRP A 155 -17.49 -31.64 -10.50
C TRP A 155 -17.05 -32.94 -11.15
N ASN A 156 -17.79 -33.38 -12.18
CA ASN A 156 -17.42 -34.56 -12.97
C ASN A 156 -16.46 -34.20 -14.12
N SER A 157 -16.59 -32.99 -14.66
CA SER A 157 -15.73 -32.38 -15.68
C SER A 157 -15.52 -30.90 -15.34
N GLU A 158 -14.56 -30.23 -15.98
CA GLU A 158 -14.20 -28.82 -15.69
C GLU A 158 -15.35 -27.81 -15.78
N ARG A 159 -16.50 -28.17 -16.37
CA ARG A 159 -17.64 -27.26 -16.60
C ARG A 159 -18.99 -27.76 -16.10
N GLU A 160 -19.11 -28.99 -15.63
CA GLU A 160 -20.39 -29.57 -15.21
C GLU A 160 -20.42 -29.76 -13.69
N LYS A 161 -21.20 -28.91 -13.01
CA LYS A 161 -21.44 -28.95 -11.56
C LYS A 161 -22.71 -29.74 -11.27
N LEU A 162 -22.59 -30.78 -10.47
CA LEU A 162 -23.72 -31.47 -9.84
C LEU A 162 -23.87 -30.95 -8.41
N CYS A 163 -25.09 -30.54 -8.07
CA CYS A 163 -25.48 -30.13 -6.73
C CYS A 163 -26.29 -31.26 -6.09
N TYR A 164 -25.92 -31.68 -4.89
CA TYR A 164 -26.68 -32.67 -4.10
C TYR A 164 -27.37 -31.97 -2.95
N ALA A 165 -28.70 -32.05 -2.91
CA ALA A 165 -29.50 -31.57 -1.78
C ALA A 165 -29.17 -32.37 -0.49
N PRO A 166 -29.49 -31.85 0.71
CA PRO A 166 -29.12 -32.50 1.97
C PRO A 166 -29.57 -33.95 2.10
N ASP A 167 -30.75 -34.30 1.58
CA ASP A 167 -31.29 -35.66 1.68
C ASP A 167 -30.67 -36.61 0.64
N GLU A 168 -30.46 -36.15 -0.59
CA GLU A 168 -29.74 -36.89 -1.63
C GLU A 168 -28.27 -37.12 -1.24
N LEU A 169 -27.67 -36.13 -0.58
CA LEU A 169 -26.30 -36.20 -0.08
C LEU A 169 -26.16 -37.28 0.99
N LYS A 170 -27.09 -37.34 1.95
CA LYS A 170 -27.13 -38.40 2.98
C LYS A 170 -27.21 -39.78 2.36
N GLU A 171 -28.08 -39.99 1.37
CA GLU A 171 -28.20 -41.29 0.68
C GLU A 171 -26.92 -41.66 -0.09
N LYS A 172 -26.29 -40.69 -0.74
CA LYS A 172 -25.09 -40.94 -1.54
C LYS A 172 -23.85 -41.19 -0.67
N LEU A 173 -23.65 -40.38 0.37
CA LEU A 173 -22.50 -40.52 1.25
C LEU A 173 -22.62 -41.74 2.17
N SER A 174 -23.83 -42.09 2.64
CA SER A 174 -24.02 -43.35 3.39
C SER A 174 -23.62 -44.59 2.59
N ARG A 175 -23.79 -44.56 1.26
CA ARG A 175 -23.33 -45.63 0.35
C ARG A 175 -21.85 -45.55 -0.01
N THR A 176 -21.30 -44.34 -0.13
CA THR A 176 -19.96 -44.14 -0.68
C THR A 176 -18.91 -44.01 0.43
N ASN A 177 -19.09 -43.08 1.36
CA ASN A 177 -18.12 -42.71 2.41
C ASN A 177 -18.85 -42.31 3.72
N PRO A 178 -19.08 -43.25 4.65
CA PRO A 178 -19.76 -42.96 5.92
C PRO A 178 -18.95 -42.06 6.87
N GLU A 179 -17.62 -42.07 6.77
CA GLU A 179 -16.74 -41.22 7.58
C GLU A 179 -16.97 -39.73 7.32
N LEU A 180 -17.12 -39.35 6.04
CA LEU A 180 -17.35 -37.96 5.62
C LEU A 180 -18.69 -37.40 6.14
N MET A 181 -19.71 -38.26 6.31
CA MET A 181 -20.99 -37.87 6.91
C MET A 181 -20.83 -37.47 8.38
N THR A 182 -20.08 -38.27 9.12
CA THR A 182 -19.80 -38.03 10.55
C THR A 182 -19.00 -36.74 10.70
N GLU A 183 -18.01 -36.54 9.83
CA GLU A 183 -17.23 -35.30 9.78
C GLU A 183 -18.07 -34.08 9.43
N MET A 184 -19.00 -34.17 8.48
CA MET A 184 -19.90 -33.06 8.15
C MET A 184 -20.78 -32.64 9.33
N GLN A 185 -21.31 -33.61 10.08
CA GLN A 185 -22.10 -33.34 11.29
C GLN A 185 -21.25 -32.72 12.39
N LEU A 186 -20.04 -33.23 12.60
CA LEU A 186 -19.07 -32.67 13.55
C LEU A 186 -18.68 -31.25 13.18
N ALA A 187 -18.36 -30.99 11.91
CA ALA A 187 -18.02 -29.66 11.42
C ALA A 187 -19.15 -28.66 11.64
N ARG A 188 -20.40 -29.05 11.38
CA ARG A 188 -21.57 -28.19 11.63
C ARG A 188 -21.73 -27.87 13.10
N LEU A 189 -21.57 -28.86 13.98
CA LEU A 189 -21.63 -28.65 15.43
C LEU A 189 -20.54 -27.68 15.89
N ARG A 190 -19.29 -27.88 15.44
CA ARG A 190 -18.16 -27.00 15.78
C ARG A 190 -18.30 -25.59 15.21
N LEU A 191 -18.90 -25.45 14.03
CA LEU A 191 -19.21 -24.15 13.44
C LEU A 191 -20.21 -23.38 14.29
N VAL A 192 -21.28 -24.03 14.75
CA VAL A 192 -22.30 -23.44 15.62
C VAL A 192 -21.71 -23.06 16.98
N GLU A 193 -20.96 -23.98 17.61
CA GLU A 193 -20.26 -23.75 18.88
C GLU A 193 -19.33 -22.53 18.77
N SER A 194 -18.52 -22.47 17.71
CA SER A 194 -17.62 -21.35 17.46
C SER A 194 -18.35 -20.04 17.22
N LEU A 195 -19.50 -20.06 16.53
CA LEU A 195 -20.30 -18.85 16.26
C LEU A 195 -21.01 -18.33 17.51
N ALA A 196 -21.41 -19.21 18.42
CA ALA A 196 -22.05 -18.85 19.68
C ALA A 196 -21.14 -17.97 20.57
N ASP A 197 -19.81 -18.15 20.48
CA ASP A 197 -18.85 -17.32 21.21
C ASP A 197 -18.78 -15.86 20.70
N PHE A 198 -19.21 -15.59 19.47
CA PHE A 198 -19.07 -14.27 18.82
C PHE A 198 -20.40 -13.59 18.49
N ASP A 199 -21.53 -14.31 18.46
CA ASP A 199 -22.84 -13.77 18.11
C ASP A 199 -23.91 -14.19 19.14
N ASP A 200 -24.48 -13.20 19.83
CA ASP A 200 -25.46 -13.41 20.90
C ASP A 200 -26.72 -14.16 20.43
N THR A 201 -27.17 -13.93 19.19
CA THR A 201 -28.38 -14.60 18.67
C THR A 201 -28.14 -16.10 18.48
N ILE A 202 -26.96 -16.49 18.01
CA ILE A 202 -26.60 -17.91 17.91
C ILE A 202 -26.36 -18.52 19.28
N MET A 203 -25.80 -17.76 20.22
CA MET A 203 -25.64 -18.20 21.61
C MET A 203 -26.96 -18.57 22.25
N ASP A 204 -27.99 -17.73 22.10
CA ASP A 204 -29.32 -18.00 22.65
C ASP A 204 -29.94 -19.28 22.06
N GLU A 205 -29.85 -19.46 20.73
CA GLU A 205 -30.33 -20.65 20.04
C GLU A 205 -29.56 -21.92 20.45
N PHE A 206 -28.26 -21.80 20.70
CA PHE A 206 -27.40 -22.90 21.16
C PHE A 206 -27.75 -23.30 22.60
N LEU A 207 -27.96 -22.33 23.50
CA LEU A 207 -28.38 -22.57 24.88
C LEU A 207 -29.79 -23.16 24.97
N ALA A 208 -30.67 -22.86 24.01
CA ALA A 208 -31.98 -23.45 23.89
C ALA A 208 -31.94 -24.92 23.40
N GLU A 209 -30.76 -25.48 23.13
CA GLU A 209 -30.53 -26.82 22.58
C GLU A 209 -31.31 -27.09 21.27
N ASN A 210 -31.55 -26.04 20.47
CA ASN A 210 -32.23 -26.18 19.21
C ASN A 210 -31.39 -27.00 18.22
N GLN A 211 -31.81 -28.23 17.96
CA GLN A 211 -31.09 -29.16 17.08
C GLN A 211 -30.97 -28.70 15.61
N HIS A 212 -31.79 -27.74 15.18
CA HIS A 212 -31.84 -27.31 13.78
C HIS A 212 -31.84 -25.79 13.62
N ILE A 213 -30.66 -25.18 13.74
CA ILE A 213 -30.47 -23.77 13.42
C ILE A 213 -30.58 -23.58 11.89
N PRO A 214 -31.48 -22.69 11.41
CA PRO A 214 -31.63 -22.43 9.98
C PRO A 214 -30.36 -21.85 9.35
N ALA A 215 -30.03 -22.28 8.12
CA ALA A 215 -28.86 -21.80 7.39
C ALA A 215 -28.88 -20.27 7.18
N ALA A 216 -30.05 -19.67 6.98
CA ALA A 216 -30.19 -18.22 6.82
C ALA A 216 -29.73 -17.44 8.07
N LEU A 217 -30.01 -17.97 9.27
CA LEU A 217 -29.58 -17.35 10.52
C LEU A 217 -28.06 -17.45 10.69
N LEU A 218 -27.47 -18.62 10.37
CA LEU A 218 -26.03 -18.82 10.37
C LEU A 218 -25.32 -17.87 9.41
N LYS A 219 -25.85 -17.69 8.20
CA LYS A 219 -25.27 -16.76 7.23
C LYS A 219 -25.27 -15.32 7.73
N GLN A 220 -26.36 -14.88 8.37
CA GLN A 220 -26.45 -13.56 8.97
C GLN A 220 -25.48 -13.38 10.15
N ALA A 221 -25.32 -14.40 11.00
CA ALA A 221 -24.37 -14.38 12.11
C ALA A 221 -22.92 -14.28 11.60
N ILE A 222 -22.56 -15.06 10.58
CA ILE A 222 -21.24 -14.95 9.93
C ILE A 222 -21.04 -13.53 9.36
N ARG A 223 -22.05 -12.96 8.70
CA ARG A 223 -21.98 -11.58 8.18
C ARG A 223 -21.76 -10.55 9.28
N ARG A 224 -22.49 -10.63 10.40
CA ARG A 224 -22.36 -9.70 11.54
C ARG A 224 -20.98 -9.76 12.18
N THR A 225 -20.47 -10.98 12.41
CA THR A 225 -19.17 -11.19 13.06
C THR A 225 -18.00 -10.63 12.23
N ILE A 226 -18.04 -10.75 10.90
CA ILE A 226 -16.97 -10.24 10.03
C ILE A 226 -17.10 -8.75 9.70
N GLN A 227 -18.27 -8.13 9.90
CA GLN A 227 -18.56 -6.74 9.50
C GLN A 227 -17.62 -5.73 10.18
N SER A 228 -17.16 -6.02 11.40
CA SER A 228 -16.20 -5.19 12.13
C SER A 228 -14.85 -5.05 11.41
N GLY A 229 -14.46 -6.05 10.61
CA GLY A 229 -13.19 -6.06 9.88
C GLY A 229 -11.95 -6.32 10.74
N ASP A 230 -12.12 -6.58 12.04
CA ASP A 230 -11.02 -6.79 13.00
C ASP A 230 -10.24 -8.09 12.75
N GLY A 231 -10.77 -9.01 11.94
CA GLY A 231 -10.15 -10.29 11.63
C GLY A 231 -10.20 -11.32 12.76
N ARG A 232 -11.00 -11.08 13.80
CA ARG A 232 -11.20 -12.01 14.94
C ARG A 232 -11.80 -13.35 14.52
N VAL A 233 -12.68 -13.33 13.53
CA VAL A 233 -13.36 -14.49 12.97
C VAL A 233 -13.04 -14.57 11.48
N ILE A 234 -12.66 -15.76 11.00
CA ILE A 234 -12.13 -15.96 9.65
C ILE A 234 -12.91 -17.08 8.96
N PRO A 235 -13.91 -16.78 8.11
CA PRO A 235 -14.58 -17.78 7.29
C PRO A 235 -13.60 -18.40 6.28
N VAL A 236 -13.48 -19.73 6.31
CA VAL A 236 -12.55 -20.51 5.48
C VAL A 236 -13.32 -21.35 4.46
N PHE A 237 -12.96 -21.16 3.20
CA PHE A 237 -13.48 -21.87 2.04
C PHE A 237 -12.36 -22.72 1.40
N ALA A 238 -12.76 -23.79 0.72
CA ALA A 238 -11.82 -24.76 0.14
C ALA A 238 -12.01 -24.84 -1.37
N GLY A 239 -10.94 -25.10 -2.13
CA GLY A 239 -11.09 -25.47 -3.53
C GLY A 239 -9.80 -25.57 -4.34
N SER A 240 -9.98 -25.70 -5.65
CA SER A 240 -8.90 -25.62 -6.64
C SER A 240 -9.35 -24.75 -7.80
N SER A 241 -8.81 -23.54 -7.86
CA SER A 241 -9.04 -22.63 -8.98
C SER A 241 -8.54 -23.17 -10.31
N PHE A 242 -7.50 -24.03 -10.31
CA PHE A 242 -6.93 -24.60 -11.53
C PHE A 242 -7.90 -25.58 -12.19
N ARG A 243 -8.59 -26.40 -11.39
CA ARG A 243 -9.61 -27.36 -11.85
C ARG A 243 -11.03 -26.80 -11.85
N HIS A 244 -11.20 -25.49 -11.61
CA HIS A 244 -12.51 -24.83 -11.49
C HIS A 244 -13.40 -25.31 -10.32
N ILE A 245 -12.82 -25.99 -9.34
CA ILE A 245 -13.55 -26.55 -8.18
C ILE A 245 -13.61 -25.50 -7.06
N GLY A 246 -14.81 -25.24 -6.54
CA GLY A 246 -15.03 -24.33 -5.40
C GLY A 246 -15.06 -22.83 -5.75
N VAL A 247 -14.88 -22.45 -7.03
CA VAL A 247 -14.90 -21.04 -7.45
C VAL A 247 -16.29 -20.41 -7.35
N GLU A 248 -17.32 -21.11 -7.85
CA GLU A 248 -18.70 -20.58 -7.83
C GLU A 248 -19.23 -20.46 -6.39
N PRO A 249 -19.08 -21.48 -5.50
CA PRO A 249 -19.47 -21.33 -4.10
C PRO A 249 -18.73 -20.20 -3.38
N LEU A 250 -17.46 -19.93 -3.73
CA LEU A 250 -16.76 -18.76 -3.20
C LEU A 250 -17.40 -17.44 -3.67
N MET A 251 -17.83 -17.37 -4.94
CA MET A 251 -18.52 -16.18 -5.44
C MET A 251 -19.88 -15.97 -4.76
N ASP A 252 -20.60 -17.04 -4.46
CA ASP A 252 -21.83 -16.99 -3.66
C ASP A 252 -21.53 -16.48 -2.24
N ALA A 253 -20.46 -17.00 -1.61
CA ALA A 253 -19.98 -16.55 -0.31
C ALA A 253 -19.57 -15.07 -0.29
N ILE A 254 -18.93 -14.56 -1.35
CA ILE A 254 -18.62 -13.13 -1.49
C ILE A 254 -19.91 -12.30 -1.43
N THR A 255 -20.96 -12.72 -2.14
CA THR A 255 -22.21 -11.97 -2.15
C THR A 255 -23.02 -12.07 -0.86
N ASP A 256 -22.87 -13.17 -0.12
CA ASP A 256 -23.63 -13.44 1.11
C ASP A 256 -22.95 -12.82 2.34
N TYR A 257 -21.63 -12.93 2.45
CA TYR A 257 -20.89 -12.54 3.66
C TYR A 257 -20.25 -11.16 3.57
N LEU A 258 -19.66 -10.77 2.42
CA LEU A 258 -18.97 -9.48 2.35
C LEU A 258 -19.95 -8.30 2.33
N PRO A 259 -19.57 -7.16 2.95
CA PRO A 259 -20.48 -6.03 3.15
C PRO A 259 -20.76 -5.30 1.84
N SER A 260 -21.91 -4.64 1.78
CA SER A 260 -22.17 -3.62 0.76
C SER A 260 -21.46 -2.30 1.12
N PRO A 261 -21.18 -1.40 0.15
CA PRO A 261 -20.55 -0.12 0.44
C PRO A 261 -21.32 0.75 1.45
N ALA A 262 -22.64 0.56 1.57
CA ALA A 262 -23.49 1.28 2.52
C ALA A 262 -23.40 0.75 3.96
N GLU A 263 -22.92 -0.49 4.14
CA GLU A 263 -22.73 -1.12 5.45
C GLU A 263 -21.35 -0.88 6.05
N ARG A 264 -20.46 -0.21 5.29
CA ARG A 264 -19.13 0.17 5.74
C ARG A 264 -19.18 1.46 6.56
N PRO A 265 -18.29 1.62 7.56
CA PRO A 265 -18.15 2.89 8.25
C PRO A 265 -17.75 4.00 7.29
N ASP A 266 -18.16 5.22 7.61
CA ASP A 266 -17.78 6.42 6.87
C ASP A 266 -16.26 6.56 6.76
N VAL A 267 -15.83 7.05 5.61
CA VAL A 267 -14.41 7.24 5.31
C VAL A 267 -13.84 8.36 6.16
N GLU A 268 -12.63 8.14 6.65
CA GLU A 268 -11.83 9.14 7.36
C GLU A 268 -11.15 10.07 6.36
N VAL A 269 -11.18 11.36 6.68
CA VAL A 269 -10.76 12.44 5.80
C VAL A 269 -9.91 13.41 6.57
N ARG A 270 -8.81 13.82 5.96
CA ARG A 270 -7.92 14.85 6.50
C ARG A 270 -8.38 16.20 5.98
N VAL A 271 -8.58 17.15 6.90
CA VAL A 271 -8.87 18.56 6.58
C VAL A 271 -7.79 19.40 7.25
N GLY A 272 -6.78 19.80 6.48
CA GLY A 272 -5.57 20.41 7.05
C GLY A 272 -4.81 19.43 7.93
N SER A 273 -4.65 19.73 9.22
CA SER A 273 -3.97 18.87 10.20
C SER A 273 -4.91 17.95 10.99
N CYS A 274 -6.23 18.07 10.83
CA CYS A 274 -7.21 17.31 11.62
C CYS A 274 -7.81 16.14 10.82
N GLU A 275 -8.01 15.01 11.49
CA GLU A 275 -8.71 13.84 10.95
C GLU A 275 -10.16 13.83 11.43
N ARG A 276 -11.11 13.73 10.49
CA ARG A 276 -12.56 13.73 10.75
C ARG A 276 -13.25 12.75 9.82
N LYS A 277 -14.48 12.34 10.13
CA LYS A 277 -15.30 11.54 9.21
C LYS A 277 -15.80 12.40 8.04
N LEU A 278 -16.02 11.77 6.89
CA LEU A 278 -16.44 12.48 5.68
C LEU A 278 -17.76 13.23 5.88
N HIS A 279 -18.76 12.60 6.50
CA HIS A 279 -20.06 13.23 6.72
C HIS A 279 -19.92 14.50 7.60
N ASP A 280 -19.14 14.42 8.68
CA ASP A 280 -18.89 15.55 9.57
C ASP A 280 -18.11 16.68 8.87
N ALA A 281 -17.18 16.33 7.99
CA ALA A 281 -16.40 17.29 7.20
C ALA A 281 -17.25 18.01 6.14
N LEU A 282 -18.26 17.35 5.59
CA LEU A 282 -19.15 17.91 4.58
C LEU A 282 -20.27 18.79 5.18
N ASP A 283 -20.78 18.43 6.35
CA ASP A 283 -21.85 19.17 7.03
C ASP A 283 -21.36 20.47 7.71
N GLY A 284 -20.05 20.55 7.99
CA GLY A 284 -19.44 21.68 8.70
C GLY A 284 -19.83 21.71 10.18
N ASP A 285 -18.92 22.18 11.04
CA ASP A 285 -19.11 22.18 12.50
C ASP A 285 -20.43 22.84 12.92
N GLY A 286 -21.46 22.02 13.18
CA GLY A 286 -22.54 22.20 14.15
C GLY A 286 -23.38 23.48 14.15
N LYS A 287 -23.17 24.45 13.25
CA LYS A 287 -24.02 25.65 13.16
C LYS A 287 -25.29 25.31 12.38
N LYS A 288 -26.25 24.71 13.11
CA LYS A 288 -27.66 24.58 12.74
C LYS A 288 -28.15 25.90 12.11
N GLY A 289 -28.19 25.95 10.77
CA GLY A 289 -28.67 27.11 10.01
C GLY A 289 -27.81 27.54 8.82
N GLY A 290 -26.58 27.03 8.65
CA GLY A 290 -25.80 27.25 7.44
C GLY A 290 -26.24 26.30 6.32
N LYS A 291 -26.62 26.81 5.14
CA LYS A 291 -26.90 25.98 3.94
C LYS A 291 -25.72 25.02 3.72
N GLY A 292 -25.96 23.72 3.81
CA GLY A 292 -24.94 22.69 3.59
C GLY A 292 -24.16 22.93 2.30
N ALA A 293 -22.87 22.58 2.30
CA ALA A 293 -22.02 22.76 1.14
C ALA A 293 -22.68 22.07 -0.08
N ASN A 294 -22.82 22.80 -1.19
CA ASN A 294 -23.44 22.31 -2.44
C ASN A 294 -22.53 21.29 -3.16
N ILE A 295 -22.26 20.16 -2.52
CA ILE A 295 -21.36 19.11 -2.99
C ILE A 295 -22.21 18.05 -3.67
N ALA A 296 -21.95 17.82 -4.95
CA ALA A 296 -22.65 16.84 -5.77
C ALA A 296 -22.02 15.45 -5.64
N SER A 297 -20.69 15.38 -5.57
CA SER A 297 -20.00 14.12 -5.30
C SER A 297 -18.58 14.32 -4.75
N VAL A 298 -18.12 13.34 -3.99
CA VAL A 298 -16.73 13.19 -3.57
C VAL A 298 -16.24 11.80 -4.00
N ALA A 299 -15.12 11.76 -4.71
CA ALA A 299 -14.53 10.54 -5.23
C ALA A 299 -13.01 10.54 -5.04
N THR A 300 -12.39 9.37 -4.96
CA THR A 300 -10.93 9.23 -4.90
C THR A 300 -10.43 8.51 -6.13
N VAL A 301 -9.37 9.05 -6.74
CA VAL A 301 -8.62 8.38 -7.80
C VAL A 301 -7.68 7.38 -7.15
N PHE A 302 -7.83 6.09 -7.41
CA PHE A 302 -6.95 5.08 -6.80
C PHE A 302 -5.97 4.46 -7.79
N LYS A 303 -6.29 4.51 -9.08
CA LYS A 303 -5.43 3.97 -10.13
C LYS A 303 -5.49 4.84 -11.38
N VAL A 304 -4.34 5.12 -11.96
CA VAL A 304 -4.24 5.73 -13.30
C VAL A 304 -3.59 4.71 -14.23
N PHE A 305 -4.15 4.53 -15.43
CA PHE A 305 -3.68 3.54 -16.39
C PHE A 305 -3.75 4.08 -17.82
N ASP A 306 -2.68 3.91 -18.58
CA ASP A 306 -2.63 4.28 -20.01
C ASP A 306 -3.22 3.16 -20.88
N HIS A 307 -4.46 3.34 -21.33
CA HIS A 307 -5.15 2.37 -22.18
C HIS A 307 -4.84 2.61 -23.66
N PRO A 308 -4.45 1.58 -24.45
CA PRO A 308 -3.95 1.76 -25.82
C PRO A 308 -4.96 2.40 -26.79
N LYS A 309 -6.27 2.28 -26.54
CA LYS A 309 -7.32 2.86 -27.39
C LYS A 309 -7.95 4.14 -26.83
N GLU A 310 -8.02 4.27 -25.50
CA GLU A 310 -8.80 5.33 -24.83
C GLU A 310 -7.90 6.44 -24.27
N GLY A 311 -6.57 6.20 -24.24
CA GLY A 311 -5.58 7.04 -23.58
C GLY A 311 -5.54 6.83 -22.08
N VAL A 312 -5.07 7.83 -21.35
CA VAL A 312 -4.95 7.78 -19.89
C VAL A 312 -6.33 7.79 -19.23
N LEU A 313 -6.62 6.72 -18.51
CA LEU A 313 -7.82 6.50 -17.72
C LEU A 313 -7.50 6.64 -16.22
N SER A 314 -8.35 7.34 -15.48
CA SER A 314 -8.24 7.47 -14.03
C SER A 314 -9.39 6.75 -13.35
N PHE A 315 -9.12 5.63 -12.70
CA PHE A 315 -10.11 4.88 -11.94
C PHE A 315 -10.44 5.61 -10.65
N VAL A 316 -11.74 5.81 -10.44
CA VAL A 316 -12.30 6.50 -9.30
C VAL A 316 -13.27 5.62 -8.54
N ARG A 317 -13.31 5.80 -7.23
CA ARG A 317 -14.36 5.29 -6.34
C ARG A 317 -15.14 6.46 -5.77
N VAL A 318 -16.47 6.43 -5.88
CA VAL A 318 -17.35 7.47 -5.33
C VAL A 318 -17.70 7.14 -3.88
N TYR A 319 -17.49 8.08 -2.96
CA TYR A 319 -17.77 7.91 -1.53
C TYR A 319 -19.00 8.69 -1.07
N HIS A 320 -19.31 9.80 -1.74
CA HIS A 320 -20.48 10.62 -1.42
C HIS A 320 -21.10 11.15 -2.71
N GLY A 321 -22.43 11.21 -2.74
CA GLY A 321 -23.20 11.75 -3.85
C GLY A 321 -23.12 10.95 -5.16
N THR A 322 -23.37 11.62 -6.28
CA THR A 322 -23.43 11.00 -7.61
C THR A 322 -22.57 11.79 -8.60
N LEU A 323 -21.58 11.13 -9.18
CA LEU A 323 -20.69 11.73 -10.17
C LEU A 323 -21.31 11.61 -11.57
N THR A 324 -21.77 12.73 -12.11
CA THR A 324 -22.38 12.79 -13.43
C THR A 324 -21.35 12.97 -14.55
N ARG A 325 -21.69 12.50 -15.76
CA ARG A 325 -20.82 12.62 -16.93
C ARG A 325 -20.47 14.08 -17.23
N ASN A 326 -19.20 14.34 -17.52
CA ASN A 326 -18.63 15.64 -17.88
C ASN A 326 -18.75 16.74 -16.81
N ALA A 327 -19.06 16.36 -15.56
CA ALA A 327 -19.13 17.29 -14.45
C ALA A 327 -17.73 17.81 -14.10
N PRO A 328 -17.55 19.13 -13.90
CA PRO A 328 -16.26 19.68 -13.53
C PRO A 328 -15.85 19.17 -12.14
N SER A 329 -14.69 18.52 -12.07
CA SER A 329 -14.12 17.97 -10.84
C SER A 329 -12.98 18.85 -10.36
N PHE A 330 -13.04 19.28 -9.11
CA PHE A 330 -11.97 19.98 -8.43
C PHE A 330 -11.09 18.98 -7.69
N ASN A 331 -9.81 18.95 -8.02
CA ASN A 331 -8.81 18.15 -7.32
C ASN A 331 -8.37 18.89 -6.06
N THR A 332 -8.68 18.35 -4.88
CA THR A 332 -8.37 18.98 -3.58
C THR A 332 -6.90 18.84 -3.18
N ASN A 333 -6.15 17.89 -3.76
CA ASN A 333 -4.73 17.75 -3.49
C ASN A 333 -3.93 18.82 -4.26
N ILE A 334 -4.20 18.95 -5.56
CA ILE A 334 -3.47 19.85 -6.47
C ILE A 334 -4.09 21.26 -6.51
N GLN A 335 -5.31 21.43 -5.99
CA GLN A 335 -6.10 22.67 -6.05
C GLN A 335 -6.37 23.13 -7.49
N VAL A 336 -6.60 22.19 -8.40
CA VAL A 336 -6.86 22.44 -9.82
C VAL A 336 -8.22 21.89 -10.22
N GLN A 337 -8.96 22.68 -11.01
CA GLN A 337 -10.20 22.24 -11.62
C GLN A 337 -9.92 21.53 -12.95
N GLU A 338 -10.44 20.31 -13.10
CA GLU A 338 -10.35 19.51 -14.32
C GLU A 338 -11.75 19.13 -14.79
N ARG A 339 -11.92 18.95 -16.11
CA ARG A 339 -13.19 18.52 -16.68
C ARG A 339 -13.00 17.16 -17.36
N PRO A 340 -13.60 16.07 -16.84
CA PRO A 340 -13.58 14.78 -17.49
C PRO A 340 -14.37 14.83 -18.81
N MET A 341 -13.94 14.05 -19.79
CA MET A 341 -14.58 13.92 -21.11
C MET A 341 -15.65 12.83 -21.17
N GLY A 342 -15.68 11.95 -20.17
CA GLY A 342 -16.60 10.84 -20.09
C GLY A 342 -16.28 9.91 -18.93
N ILE A 343 -17.24 9.04 -18.63
CA ILE A 343 -17.13 8.00 -17.61
C ILE A 343 -17.26 6.65 -18.33
N LEU A 344 -16.32 5.76 -18.07
CA LEU A 344 -16.25 4.42 -18.63
C LEU A 344 -16.31 3.38 -17.52
N GLN A 345 -17.06 2.31 -17.76
CA GLN A 345 -17.00 1.09 -16.96
C GLN A 345 -16.25 0.02 -17.73
N ILE A 346 -15.27 -0.60 -17.07
CA ILE A 346 -14.38 -1.59 -17.70
C ILE A 346 -14.80 -2.98 -17.22
N SER A 347 -15.30 -3.77 -18.15
CA SER A 347 -15.71 -5.16 -17.93
C SER A 347 -14.78 -6.08 -18.72
N ALA A 348 -13.74 -6.56 -18.06
CA ALA A 348 -12.66 -7.37 -18.64
C ALA A 348 -12.00 -6.68 -19.84
N SER A 349 -12.37 -7.05 -21.08
CA SER A 349 -11.84 -6.48 -22.32
C SER A 349 -12.76 -5.46 -22.99
N LYS A 350 -13.97 -5.26 -22.47
CA LYS A 350 -14.98 -4.35 -23.04
C LYS A 350 -15.07 -3.07 -22.22
N THR A 351 -15.06 -1.94 -22.91
CA THR A 351 -15.35 -0.62 -22.34
C THR A 351 -16.80 -0.26 -22.63
N GLN A 352 -17.52 0.25 -21.63
CA GLN A 352 -18.90 0.71 -21.75
C GLN A 352 -19.00 2.14 -21.21
N ASP A 353 -19.61 3.05 -21.97
CA ASP A 353 -19.89 4.40 -21.50
C ASP A 353 -21.04 4.40 -20.49
N VAL A 354 -20.85 5.09 -19.36
CA VAL A 354 -21.86 5.24 -18.30
C VAL A 354 -22.18 6.72 -18.08
N GLN A 355 -23.44 7.02 -17.73
CA GLN A 355 -23.89 8.41 -17.53
C GLN A 355 -23.58 8.96 -16.14
N GLU A 356 -23.60 8.11 -15.12
CA GLU A 356 -23.36 8.50 -13.73
C GLU A 356 -22.75 7.36 -12.91
N LEU A 357 -22.01 7.72 -11.86
CA LEU A 357 -21.51 6.79 -10.84
C LEU A 357 -22.09 7.19 -9.48
N SER A 358 -22.79 6.25 -8.86
CA SER A 358 -23.35 6.40 -7.52
C SER A 358 -22.34 6.00 -6.44
N VAL A 359 -22.67 6.31 -5.18
CA VAL A 359 -21.87 5.92 -4.00
C VAL A 359 -21.50 4.44 -4.02
N GLY A 360 -20.24 4.14 -3.75
CA GLY A 360 -19.67 2.78 -3.72
C GLY A 360 -19.29 2.22 -5.09
N GLN A 361 -19.72 2.83 -6.19
CA GLN A 361 -19.37 2.37 -7.53
C GLN A 361 -17.95 2.78 -7.91
N ILE A 362 -17.32 1.93 -8.71
CA ILE A 362 -16.00 2.15 -9.31
C ILE A 362 -16.19 2.35 -10.82
N GLY A 363 -15.53 3.35 -11.37
CA GLY A 363 -15.50 3.61 -12.80
C GLY A 363 -14.23 4.34 -13.21
N ALA A 364 -14.01 4.50 -14.51
CA ALA A 364 -12.84 5.17 -15.07
C ALA A 364 -13.22 6.51 -15.72
N LEU A 365 -12.54 7.58 -15.33
CA LEU A 365 -12.68 8.90 -15.93
C LEU A 365 -11.69 9.06 -17.08
N ARG A 366 -12.17 9.57 -18.21
CA ARG A 366 -11.35 9.90 -19.38
C ARG A 366 -11.00 11.38 -19.41
N GLY A 367 -9.75 11.70 -19.76
CA GLY A 367 -9.34 13.07 -20.09
C GLY A 367 -8.82 13.92 -18.93
N LEU A 368 -8.64 13.34 -17.73
CA LEU A 368 -7.92 14.01 -16.65
C LEU A 368 -6.43 14.07 -16.99
N LYS A 369 -5.82 15.26 -16.85
CA LYS A 369 -4.43 15.52 -17.24
C LYS A 369 -3.49 15.54 -16.04
N LYS A 370 -3.95 16.04 -14.89
CA LYS A 370 -3.11 16.22 -13.69
C LYS A 370 -3.40 15.23 -12.58
N ALA A 371 -4.62 14.69 -12.50
CA ALA A 371 -4.98 13.72 -11.49
C ALA A 371 -4.01 12.53 -11.42
N ARG A 372 -3.62 12.19 -10.18
CA ARG A 372 -2.73 11.09 -9.80
C ARG A 372 -3.46 10.09 -8.91
N SER A 373 -2.88 8.90 -8.77
CA SER A 373 -3.33 7.92 -7.79
C SER A 373 -3.19 8.47 -6.36
N GLY A 374 -4.27 8.44 -5.58
CA GLY A 374 -4.39 9.02 -4.24
C GLY A 374 -5.11 10.38 -4.19
N ASP A 375 -5.41 11.00 -5.32
CA ASP A 375 -6.06 12.31 -5.34
C ASP A 375 -7.55 12.23 -5.03
N THR A 376 -8.05 13.22 -4.29
CA THR A 376 -9.49 13.39 -4.03
C THR A 376 -10.10 14.39 -5.02
N LEU A 377 -11.18 13.97 -5.67
CA LEU A 377 -11.96 14.75 -6.63
C LEU A 377 -13.30 15.14 -6.03
N MET A 378 -13.62 16.42 -6.08
CA MET A 378 -14.87 16.99 -5.60
C MET A 378 -15.64 17.64 -6.73
N THR A 379 -16.93 17.35 -6.84
CA THR A 379 -17.81 17.99 -7.82
C THR A 379 -18.86 18.81 -7.07
N THR A 380 -19.09 20.05 -7.50
CA THR A 380 -20.13 20.92 -6.92
C THR A 380 -21.36 20.97 -7.82
N SER A 381 -22.55 21.03 -7.23
CA SER A 381 -23.82 20.95 -7.98
C SER A 381 -24.11 22.18 -8.86
N ASN A 382 -23.45 23.33 -8.58
CA ASN A 382 -23.73 24.60 -9.23
C ASN A 382 -22.50 25.28 -9.86
N ALA A 383 -21.41 24.54 -10.11
CA ALA A 383 -20.13 25.07 -10.63
C ALA A 383 -19.52 26.26 -9.85
N LYS A 384 -20.11 26.63 -8.70
CA LYS A 384 -19.52 27.58 -7.75
C LYS A 384 -18.32 26.91 -7.08
N PRO A 385 -17.25 27.67 -6.82
CA PRO A 385 -16.05 27.11 -6.20
C PRO A 385 -16.42 26.55 -4.82
N ALA A 386 -15.85 25.39 -4.49
CA ALA A 386 -16.06 24.74 -3.20
C ALA A 386 -15.78 25.71 -2.04
N ALA A 387 -16.56 25.61 -0.96
CA ALA A 387 -16.36 26.41 0.24
C ALA A 387 -14.97 26.15 0.82
N GLU A 388 -14.34 27.18 1.40
CA GLU A 388 -12.93 27.16 1.83
C GLU A 388 -12.60 26.00 2.79
N HIS A 389 -13.52 25.69 3.71
CA HIS A 389 -13.39 24.57 4.66
C HIS A 389 -13.36 23.18 3.99
N VAL A 390 -13.87 23.04 2.77
CA VAL A 390 -13.95 21.76 2.05
C VAL A 390 -12.86 21.62 0.98
N ARG A 391 -12.16 22.71 0.63
CA ARG A 391 -11.15 22.69 -0.44
C ARG A 391 -9.95 21.81 -0.13
N HIS A 392 -9.66 21.59 1.15
CA HIS A 392 -8.50 20.82 1.61
C HIS A 392 -8.88 19.43 2.13
N VAL A 393 -10.09 18.96 1.79
CA VAL A 393 -10.57 17.63 2.15
C VAL A 393 -9.82 16.57 1.34
N GLN A 394 -9.05 15.74 2.01
CA GLN A 394 -8.26 14.66 1.42
C GLN A 394 -8.68 13.33 2.03
N ILE A 395 -9.22 12.44 1.21
CA ILE A 395 -9.56 11.08 1.63
C ILE A 395 -8.26 10.30 1.76
N ARG A 396 -7.90 9.97 3.02
CA ARG A 396 -6.71 9.21 3.43
C ARG A 396 -5.55 9.29 2.42
N PRO A 397 -4.76 10.38 2.41
CA PRO A 397 -3.65 10.51 1.47
C PRO A 397 -2.72 9.30 1.61
N PRO A 398 -2.32 8.66 0.50
CA PRO A 398 -1.44 7.50 0.58
C PRO A 398 -0.11 7.92 1.19
N ASP A 399 0.38 7.14 2.16
CA ASP A 399 1.74 7.31 2.66
C ASP A 399 2.71 6.78 1.59
N ILE A 400 3.35 7.71 0.88
CA ILE A 400 4.27 7.38 -0.21
C ILE A 400 5.67 7.25 0.40
N PRO A 401 6.26 6.04 0.40
CA PRO A 401 7.60 5.86 0.94
C PRO A 401 8.63 6.72 0.18
N PRO A 402 9.69 7.20 0.85
CA PRO A 402 10.73 7.98 0.18
C PRO A 402 11.48 7.12 -0.84
N PRO A 403 11.93 7.69 -1.97
CA PRO A 403 12.75 6.95 -2.92
C PRO A 403 14.14 6.69 -2.34
N VAL A 404 14.66 5.48 -2.57
CA VAL A 404 15.99 5.03 -2.05
C VAL A 404 16.99 4.76 -3.17
N ALA A 405 16.49 4.54 -4.40
CA ALA A 405 17.29 4.28 -5.58
C ALA A 405 17.04 5.36 -6.62
N PHE A 406 18.07 5.71 -7.38
CA PHE A 406 17.94 6.58 -8.54
C PHE A 406 18.68 6.03 -9.75
N LEU A 407 18.31 6.57 -10.91
CA LEU A 407 18.87 6.25 -12.21
C LEU A 407 18.95 7.55 -13.02
N GLN A 408 20.04 7.70 -13.77
CA GLN A 408 20.16 8.75 -14.77
C GLN A 408 19.83 8.22 -16.16
N VAL A 409 19.08 9.01 -16.93
CA VAL A 409 18.67 8.69 -18.30
C VAL A 409 18.99 9.87 -19.22
N GLU A 410 19.66 9.58 -20.32
CA GLU A 410 20.07 10.55 -21.33
C GLU A 410 19.35 10.28 -22.65
N PRO A 411 18.40 11.13 -23.08
CA PRO A 411 17.71 10.94 -24.35
C PRO A 411 18.57 11.32 -25.54
N TYR A 412 18.46 10.57 -26.64
CA TYR A 412 19.14 10.90 -27.89
C TYR A 412 18.39 12.00 -28.65
N GLY A 413 18.60 13.25 -28.22
CA GLY A 413 18.07 14.45 -28.87
C GLY A 413 16.76 15.00 -28.28
N ASN A 414 16.32 16.15 -28.79
CA ASN A 414 15.22 16.94 -28.20
C ASN A 414 13.84 16.30 -28.35
N VAL A 415 13.59 15.55 -29.44
CA VAL A 415 12.32 14.87 -29.67
C VAL A 415 12.14 13.74 -28.65
N ALA A 416 13.17 12.89 -28.51
CA ALA A 416 13.21 11.84 -27.49
C ALA A 416 13.09 12.42 -26.08
N ALA A 417 13.68 13.60 -25.79
CA ALA A 417 13.54 14.26 -24.50
C ALA A 417 12.10 14.69 -24.19
N GLN A 418 11.33 15.17 -25.18
CA GLN A 418 9.91 15.52 -24.99
C GLN A 418 9.02 14.29 -24.81
N GLU A 419 9.29 13.22 -25.57
CA GLU A 419 8.59 11.95 -25.42
C GLU A 419 8.87 11.30 -24.07
N LEU A 420 10.14 11.30 -23.64
CA LEU A 420 10.55 10.83 -22.32
C LEU A 420 9.90 11.64 -21.22
N GLN A 421 9.86 12.96 -21.33
CA GLN A 421 9.18 13.82 -20.36
C GLN A 421 7.69 13.45 -20.26
N THR A 422 7.00 13.31 -21.39
CA THR A 422 5.57 12.94 -21.41
C THR A 422 5.34 11.54 -20.82
N ALA A 423 6.24 10.60 -21.09
CA ALA A 423 6.18 9.25 -20.54
C ALA A 423 6.42 9.25 -19.03
N LEU A 424 7.40 10.01 -18.53
CA LEU A 424 7.70 10.16 -17.11
C LEU A 424 6.58 10.88 -16.34
N GLU A 425 5.96 11.90 -16.95
CA GLU A 425 4.77 12.56 -16.40
C GLU A 425 3.62 11.56 -16.24
N ASN A 426 3.33 10.75 -17.26
CA ASN A 426 2.28 9.73 -17.17
C ASN A 426 2.64 8.62 -16.17
N ALA A 427 3.90 8.20 -16.12
CA ALA A 427 4.38 7.19 -15.17
C ALA A 427 4.28 7.65 -13.72
N SER A 428 4.65 8.90 -13.43
CA SER A 428 4.53 9.49 -12.08
C SER A 428 3.07 9.67 -11.65
N ARG A 429 2.13 9.75 -12.60
CA ARG A 429 0.68 9.76 -12.31
C ARG A 429 0.15 8.37 -11.98
N GLU A 430 0.65 7.36 -12.68
CA GLU A 430 0.34 5.94 -12.43
C GLU A 430 0.90 5.50 -11.08
N ASP A 431 2.19 5.77 -10.83
CA ASP A 431 2.87 5.48 -9.59
C ASP A 431 3.47 6.76 -8.93
N PRO A 432 2.82 7.33 -7.90
CA PRO A 432 3.36 8.46 -7.15
C PRO A 432 4.66 8.18 -6.39
N SER A 433 5.06 6.92 -6.21
CA SER A 433 6.37 6.58 -5.61
C SER A 433 7.53 6.82 -6.59
N LEU A 434 7.25 6.92 -7.89
CA LEU A 434 8.22 7.29 -8.91
C LEU A 434 8.33 8.83 -8.99
N ARG A 435 9.50 9.35 -8.64
CA ARG A 435 9.83 10.78 -8.76
C ARG A 435 10.82 10.98 -9.89
N TRP A 436 10.74 12.10 -10.59
CA TRP A 436 11.72 12.43 -11.62
C TRP A 436 12.04 13.92 -11.63
N SER A 437 13.22 14.25 -12.11
CA SER A 437 13.68 15.62 -12.31
C SER A 437 14.49 15.73 -13.60
N ARG A 438 14.44 16.90 -14.24
CA ARG A 438 15.24 17.20 -15.44
C ARG A 438 16.21 18.31 -15.11
N ASN A 439 17.49 18.09 -15.43
CA ASN A 439 18.49 19.14 -15.34
C ASN A 439 18.50 19.95 -16.65
N SER A 440 18.05 21.19 -16.62
CA SER A 440 17.97 22.06 -17.80
C SER A 440 19.33 22.43 -18.42
N LYS A 441 20.45 22.13 -17.74
CA LYS A 441 21.80 22.42 -18.24
C LYS A 441 22.43 21.23 -18.97
N THR A 442 22.15 20.02 -18.51
CA THR A 442 22.74 18.78 -19.06
C THR A 442 21.74 17.96 -19.87
N ASP A 443 20.46 18.33 -19.85
CA ASP A 443 19.33 17.56 -20.40
C ASP A 443 19.26 16.10 -19.93
N GLN A 444 19.88 15.84 -18.77
CA GLN A 444 19.80 14.57 -18.06
C GLN A 444 18.52 14.49 -17.24
N PHE A 445 17.89 13.33 -17.28
CA PHE A 445 16.72 12.99 -16.48
C PHE A 445 17.17 12.10 -15.32
N THR A 446 16.86 12.50 -14.09
CA THR A 446 17.08 11.68 -12.91
C THR A 446 15.74 11.09 -12.49
N ILE A 447 15.65 9.77 -12.45
CA ILE A 447 14.46 9.00 -12.06
C ILE A 447 14.75 8.35 -10.71
N GLN A 448 13.83 8.45 -9.78
CA GLN A 448 13.97 7.97 -8.41
C GLN A 448 12.81 7.01 -8.10
N GLY A 449 13.09 5.94 -7.38
CA GLY A 449 12.10 4.93 -7.01
C GLY A 449 12.40 4.20 -5.71
N MET A 450 11.47 3.34 -5.32
CA MET A 450 11.52 2.57 -4.06
C MET A 450 12.59 1.48 -4.02
N GLY A 451 13.21 1.14 -5.15
CA GLY A 451 14.31 0.19 -5.18
C GLY A 451 14.65 -0.33 -6.56
N LYS A 452 15.66 -1.21 -6.62
CA LYS A 452 16.20 -1.78 -7.86
C LYS A 452 15.14 -2.48 -8.71
N LEU A 453 14.41 -3.45 -8.14
CA LEU A 453 13.41 -4.18 -8.93
C LEU A 453 12.30 -3.26 -9.46
N HIS A 454 11.89 -2.29 -8.66
CA HIS A 454 10.90 -1.30 -9.07
C HIS A 454 11.40 -0.50 -10.29
N LEU A 455 12.63 0.02 -10.23
CA LEU A 455 13.24 0.73 -11.35
C LEU A 455 13.48 -0.19 -12.57
N ASP A 456 13.90 -1.43 -12.38
CA ASP A 456 14.11 -2.40 -13.48
C ASP A 456 12.81 -2.69 -14.25
N VAL A 457 11.71 -2.91 -13.53
CA VAL A 457 10.39 -3.14 -14.13
C VAL A 457 9.90 -1.89 -14.85
N PHE A 458 10.12 -0.71 -14.25
CA PHE A 458 9.81 0.56 -14.88
C PHE A 458 10.61 0.77 -16.18
N LEU A 459 11.92 0.53 -16.16
CA LEU A 459 12.79 0.64 -17.33
C LEU A 459 12.41 -0.32 -18.43
N HIS A 460 12.10 -1.57 -18.08
CA HIS A 460 11.63 -2.54 -19.04
C HIS A 460 10.34 -2.07 -19.71
N ASN A 461 9.39 -1.54 -18.94
CA ASN A 461 8.14 -0.98 -19.47
C ASN A 461 8.39 0.21 -20.40
N LEU A 462 9.31 1.12 -20.06
CA LEU A 462 9.68 2.24 -20.94
C LEU A 462 10.28 1.75 -22.26
N ARG A 463 11.22 0.80 -22.20
CA ARG A 463 11.90 0.24 -23.38
C ARG A 463 10.91 -0.48 -24.31
N GLN A 464 10.05 -1.34 -23.77
CA GLN A 464 9.12 -2.13 -24.58
C GLN A 464 7.91 -1.34 -25.06
N LYS A 465 7.23 -0.61 -24.17
CA LYS A 465 5.94 0.04 -24.49
C LYS A 465 6.12 1.34 -25.25
N LYS A 466 7.14 2.14 -24.92
CA LYS A 466 7.31 3.49 -25.48
C LYS A 466 8.46 3.58 -26.49
N LYS A 467 9.36 2.57 -26.56
CA LYS A 467 10.49 2.50 -27.51
C LYS A 467 11.28 3.83 -27.58
N ILE A 468 11.54 4.43 -26.42
CA ILE A 468 12.23 5.71 -26.33
C ILE A 468 13.73 5.48 -26.55
N ASP A 469 14.30 6.21 -27.49
CA ASP A 469 15.74 6.24 -27.75
C ASP A 469 16.46 7.04 -26.64
N ALA A 470 16.92 6.33 -25.62
CA ALA A 470 17.69 6.90 -24.51
C ALA A 470 18.76 5.93 -23.99
N GLU A 471 19.85 6.49 -23.49
CA GLU A 471 20.85 5.78 -22.70
C GLU A 471 20.39 5.71 -21.24
N PHE A 472 20.39 4.50 -20.68
CA PHE A 472 19.99 4.27 -19.30
C PHE A 472 21.24 3.94 -18.50
N GLY A 473 21.54 4.74 -17.48
CA GLY A 473 22.67 4.53 -16.57
C GLY A 473 22.50 3.30 -15.67
N ALA A 474 23.42 3.13 -14.72
CA ALA A 474 23.27 2.15 -13.65
C ALA A 474 22.33 2.68 -12.55
N ILE A 475 21.68 1.77 -11.82
CA ILE A 475 20.89 2.11 -10.65
C ILE A 475 21.85 2.38 -9.49
N GLU A 476 21.77 3.57 -8.91
CA GLU A 476 22.61 4.03 -7.80
C GLU A 476 21.76 4.32 -6.55
N VAL A 477 22.43 4.36 -5.40
CA VAL A 477 21.80 4.65 -4.10
C VAL A 477 21.86 6.14 -3.82
N ASP A 478 20.75 6.73 -3.35
CA ASP A 478 20.67 8.14 -3.00
C ASP A 478 21.40 8.43 -1.67
N TYR A 479 22.60 9.00 -1.75
CA TYR A 479 23.36 9.46 -0.58
C TYR A 479 22.95 10.88 -0.21
N LYS A 480 22.81 11.13 1.09
CA LYS A 480 22.60 12.48 1.66
C LYS A 480 23.87 12.96 2.36
N GLU A 481 23.95 14.24 2.65
CA GLU A 481 25.01 14.80 3.49
C GLU A 481 24.41 15.24 4.84
N CYS A 482 25.22 15.24 5.90
CA CYS A 482 24.81 15.74 7.21
C CYS A 482 25.92 16.52 7.88
N ILE A 483 25.55 17.32 8.86
CA ILE A 483 26.49 18.03 9.71
C ILE A 483 26.72 17.20 10.97
N ILE A 484 27.98 17.11 11.42
CA ILE A 484 28.36 16.30 12.59
C ILE A 484 28.29 17.14 13.88
N GLN A 485 28.58 18.44 13.77
CA GLN A 485 28.64 19.36 14.91
C GLN A 485 28.02 20.70 14.55
N ARG A 486 27.41 21.35 15.55
CA ARG A 486 26.87 22.71 15.47
C ARG A 486 27.83 23.68 14.80
N THR A 487 27.35 24.38 13.77
CA THR A 487 28.12 25.44 13.12
C THR A 487 28.11 26.72 13.94
N LYS A 488 29.15 27.55 13.77
CA LYS A 488 29.19 28.88 14.39
C LYS A 488 28.13 29.78 13.72
N PRO A 489 27.50 30.71 14.46
CA PRO A 489 26.59 31.70 13.86
C PRO A 489 27.29 32.47 12.75
N HIS A 490 26.78 32.35 11.53
CA HIS A 490 27.37 32.97 10.36
C HIS A 490 26.50 34.15 9.91
N TYR A 491 27.00 35.37 10.15
CA TYR A 491 26.35 36.62 9.77
C TYR A 491 26.67 36.97 8.32
N THR A 492 25.66 37.08 7.47
CA THR A 492 25.82 37.49 6.07
C THR A 492 25.02 38.73 5.74
N VAL A 493 25.63 39.60 4.94
CA VAL A 493 24.98 40.78 4.35
C VAL A 493 24.91 40.56 2.84
N PHE A 494 23.71 40.63 2.28
CA PHE A 494 23.48 40.56 0.85
C PHE A 494 23.09 41.94 0.33
N ASP A 495 24.04 42.60 -0.36
CA ASP A 495 23.90 43.93 -0.95
C ASP A 495 24.12 43.85 -2.47
N ARG A 496 23.11 43.32 -3.18
CA ARG A 496 23.13 43.17 -4.65
C ARG A 496 21.71 43.33 -5.19
N PRO A 497 21.54 43.95 -6.37
CA PRO A 497 20.22 44.11 -6.95
C PRO A 497 19.62 42.77 -7.37
N VAL A 498 18.40 42.47 -6.91
CA VAL A 498 17.61 41.30 -7.34
C VAL A 498 16.50 41.78 -8.29
N ALA A 499 16.46 41.22 -9.50
CA ALA A 499 15.51 41.62 -10.55
C ALA A 499 15.53 43.15 -10.83
N SER A 500 16.73 43.73 -10.92
CA SER A 500 16.98 45.16 -11.17
C SER A 500 16.47 46.13 -10.08
N LYS A 501 16.02 45.62 -8.92
CA LYS A 501 15.70 46.44 -7.74
C LYS A 501 16.89 46.41 -6.78
N PRO A 502 17.48 47.56 -6.40
CA PRO A 502 18.50 47.61 -5.37
C PRO A 502 17.88 47.28 -4.01
N GLY A 503 18.59 46.51 -3.21
CA GLY A 503 18.14 46.15 -1.86
C GLY A 503 19.25 45.49 -1.05
N LYS A 504 19.17 45.65 0.26
CA LYS A 504 20.11 45.09 1.23
C LYS A 504 19.35 44.38 2.32
N ALA A 505 19.79 43.16 2.64
CA ALA A 505 19.28 42.38 3.76
C ALA A 505 20.44 41.63 4.46
N ALA A 506 20.34 41.46 5.77
CA ALA A 506 21.30 40.67 6.55
C ALA A 506 20.61 39.61 7.40
N CYS A 507 21.22 38.43 7.51
CA CYS A 507 20.72 37.37 8.38
C CYS A 507 21.87 36.58 9.02
N THR A 508 21.59 35.97 10.17
CA THR A 508 22.49 35.02 10.82
C THR A 508 21.91 33.62 10.67
N ALA A 509 22.71 32.67 10.19
CA ALA A 509 22.32 31.26 10.12
C ALA A 509 23.18 30.40 11.06
N THR A 510 22.55 29.47 11.76
CA THR A 510 23.19 28.39 12.53
C THR A 510 22.60 27.05 12.11
N LEU A 511 23.45 26.04 11.94
CA LEU A 511 23.07 24.70 11.55
C LEU A 511 23.47 23.73 12.65
N ASP A 512 22.48 23.06 13.23
CA ASP A 512 22.65 22.12 14.33
C ASP A 512 22.26 20.70 13.85
N PRO A 513 23.00 19.64 14.19
CA PRO A 513 22.59 18.27 13.89
C PRO A 513 21.37 17.87 14.73
N ILE A 514 20.42 17.13 14.15
CA ILE A 514 19.28 16.55 14.86
C ILE A 514 19.61 15.09 15.18
N GLU A 515 19.61 14.74 16.47
CA GLU A 515 19.65 13.34 16.92
C GLU A 515 18.21 12.80 17.01
N GLU A 516 17.98 11.53 16.65
CA GLU A 516 16.64 10.92 16.54
C GLU A 516 15.80 11.06 17.83
N GLU A 517 16.42 11.04 19.01
CA GLU A 517 15.76 11.17 20.31
C GLU A 517 15.25 12.61 20.60
N SER A 518 15.85 13.62 19.94
CA SER A 518 15.57 15.05 20.17
C SER A 518 14.52 15.65 19.22
N ARG A 519 13.94 14.84 18.30
CA ARG A 519 12.86 15.28 17.41
C ARG A 519 11.57 15.65 18.14
N GLY A 520 11.32 15.08 19.32
CA GLY A 520 10.10 15.32 20.10
C GLY A 520 9.98 16.74 20.69
N ASP A 521 11.10 17.43 20.91
CA ASP A 521 11.13 18.74 21.60
C ASP A 521 11.06 19.96 20.65
N LEU A 522 11.21 19.75 19.33
CA LEU A 522 11.31 20.80 18.30
C LEU A 522 9.94 21.27 17.76
N SER A 523 8.98 21.48 18.65
CA SER A 523 7.56 21.76 18.31
C SER A 523 7.26 23.08 17.57
N SER A 524 8.24 23.98 17.41
CA SER A 524 8.07 25.31 16.78
C SER A 524 8.56 25.41 15.33
N GLY A 525 9.29 24.41 14.81
CA GLY A 525 9.93 24.47 13.50
C GLY A 525 9.09 23.88 12.36
N VAL A 526 9.30 24.36 11.13
CA VAL A 526 8.72 23.76 9.91
C VAL A 526 9.60 22.59 9.49
N GLU A 527 9.06 21.36 9.46
CA GLU A 527 9.80 20.19 8.97
C GLU A 527 9.64 20.06 7.45
N MET A 528 10.75 20.01 6.71
CA MET A 528 10.77 19.68 5.29
C MET A 528 11.98 18.81 4.95
N ASP A 529 11.72 17.70 4.25
CA ASP A 529 12.74 16.73 3.82
C ASP A 529 13.66 16.26 4.96
N GLY A 530 13.09 16.08 6.17
CA GLY A 530 13.77 15.66 7.41
C GLY A 530 14.75 16.67 8.02
N ASN A 531 14.69 17.93 7.56
CA ASN A 531 15.31 19.07 8.21
C ASN A 531 14.23 19.90 8.92
N VAL A 532 14.57 20.51 10.04
CA VAL A 532 13.67 21.39 10.80
C VAL A 532 14.15 22.83 10.65
N TYR A 533 13.27 23.72 10.18
CA TYR A 533 13.59 25.12 9.97
C TYR A 533 12.93 25.99 11.03
N GLU A 534 13.74 26.72 11.79
CA GLU A 534 13.31 27.74 12.74
C GLU A 534 13.69 29.12 12.19
N ILE A 535 12.69 29.95 11.92
CA ILE A 535 12.91 31.31 11.40
C ILE A 535 12.48 32.31 12.46
N GLU A 536 13.45 33.03 13.00
CA GLU A 536 13.22 34.08 13.98
C GLU A 536 13.32 35.44 13.30
N ILE A 537 12.25 36.21 13.41
CA ILE A 537 12.23 37.63 13.05
C ILE A 537 11.99 38.38 14.36
N PRO A 538 13.04 38.98 14.95
CA PRO A 538 12.89 39.81 16.15
C PRO A 538 11.92 40.97 15.88
N GLU A 539 11.13 41.36 16.88
CA GLU A 539 10.32 42.59 16.77
C GLU A 539 11.26 43.81 16.61
N PRO A 540 10.96 44.74 15.69
CA PRO A 540 11.85 45.86 15.42
C PRO A 540 11.99 46.76 16.65
N SER A 541 13.22 46.92 17.15
CA SER A 541 13.55 47.73 18.33
C SER A 541 13.44 49.25 18.13
N GLY A 542 12.77 49.72 17.07
CA GLY A 542 12.66 51.14 16.70
C GLY A 542 11.23 51.54 16.35
N ALA A 543 10.84 52.77 16.71
CA ALA A 543 9.49 53.34 16.54
C ALA A 543 9.10 53.66 15.07
N GLY A 544 9.58 52.88 14.10
CA GLY A 544 9.18 52.92 12.70
C GLY A 544 8.47 51.62 12.33
N GLY A 545 7.23 51.71 11.84
CA GLY A 545 6.45 50.53 11.44
C GLY A 545 7.19 49.64 10.45
N ALA A 546 6.95 48.33 10.51
CA ALA A 546 7.59 47.33 9.68
C ALA A 546 7.54 47.72 8.18
N VAL A 547 8.71 47.90 7.57
CA VAL A 547 8.89 48.30 6.15
C VAL A 547 8.51 47.16 5.19
N PHE A 548 8.24 45.95 5.71
CA PHE A 548 7.99 44.74 4.94
C PHE A 548 6.97 43.83 5.64
N ASP A 549 6.30 42.98 4.85
CA ASP A 549 5.40 41.92 5.36
C ASP A 549 6.23 40.81 6.02
N ALA A 550 6.06 40.63 7.34
CA ALA A 550 6.78 39.65 8.13
C ALA A 550 6.45 38.20 7.72
N GLU A 551 5.23 37.93 7.24
CA GLU A 551 4.84 36.59 6.80
C GLU A 551 5.46 36.25 5.44
N GLU A 552 5.47 37.20 4.51
CA GLU A 552 6.15 37.05 3.22
C GLU A 552 7.67 36.87 3.42
N ALA A 553 8.29 37.67 4.29
CA ALA A 553 9.70 37.55 4.62
C ALA A 553 10.02 36.17 5.22
N ARG A 554 9.19 35.67 6.16
CA ARG A 554 9.35 34.33 6.75
C ARG A 554 9.31 33.23 5.68
N HIS A 555 8.33 33.27 4.78
CA HIS A 555 8.25 32.29 3.68
C HIS A 555 9.43 32.37 2.71
N GLN A 556 9.91 33.57 2.38
CA GLN A 556 11.04 33.73 1.46
C GLN A 556 12.37 33.32 2.09
N LEU A 557 12.58 33.61 3.39
CA LEU A 557 13.72 33.12 4.16
C LEU A 557 13.73 31.59 4.21
N LEU A 558 12.56 30.96 4.43
CA LEU A 558 12.41 29.51 4.41
C LEU A 558 12.83 28.93 3.06
N ASN A 559 12.27 29.47 1.97
CA ASN A 559 12.61 29.03 0.61
C ASN A 559 14.10 29.20 0.30
N GLY A 560 14.71 30.28 0.81
CA GLY A 560 16.15 30.52 0.71
C GLY A 560 16.99 29.49 1.46
N ALA A 561 16.61 29.17 2.70
CA ALA A 561 17.29 28.17 3.52
C ALA A 561 17.20 26.76 2.89
N VAL A 562 16.00 26.36 2.44
CA VAL A 562 15.77 25.10 1.71
C VAL A 562 16.64 25.02 0.45
N ALA A 563 16.68 26.10 -0.34
CA ALA A 563 17.54 26.17 -1.54
C ALA A 563 19.04 26.11 -1.22
N GLY A 564 19.45 26.55 -0.02
CA GLY A 564 20.82 26.45 0.47
C GLY A 564 21.23 25.02 0.82
N LEU A 565 20.33 24.24 1.42
CA LEU A 565 20.55 22.84 1.81
C LEU A 565 20.42 21.83 0.67
N ALA A 566 19.81 22.23 -0.45
CA ALA A 566 19.57 21.35 -1.59
C ALA A 566 20.86 20.77 -2.21
N ARG A 567 22.02 21.40 -2.00
CA ARG A 567 23.33 20.93 -2.49
C ARG A 567 24.39 21.08 -1.41
N GLY A 568 24.86 19.96 -0.90
CA GLY A 568 25.94 19.89 0.08
C GLY A 568 27.33 20.15 -0.53
N PRO A 569 28.32 20.50 0.30
CA PRO A 569 29.66 20.86 -0.16
C PRO A 569 30.53 19.66 -0.59
N ARG A 570 30.23 18.42 -0.17
CA ARG A 570 31.12 17.26 -0.42
C ARG A 570 30.82 16.55 -1.75
N ARG A 571 29.56 16.23 -2.01
CA ARG A 571 29.08 15.47 -3.19
C ARG A 571 27.98 16.19 -3.96
N ALA A 572 27.64 17.42 -3.57
CA ALA A 572 26.44 18.12 -4.05
C ALA A 572 25.14 17.37 -3.74
N SER A 573 25.17 16.45 -2.78
CA SER A 573 23.99 15.73 -2.29
C SER A 573 23.18 16.62 -1.34
N PRO A 574 21.85 16.49 -1.26
CA PRO A 574 21.05 17.27 -0.32
C PRO A 574 21.45 17.00 1.13
N ILE A 575 21.43 18.06 1.95
CA ILE A 575 21.68 17.96 3.39
C ILE A 575 20.42 17.45 4.11
N HIS A 576 20.58 16.52 5.05
CA HIS A 576 19.50 15.89 5.80
C HIS A 576 19.82 15.84 7.31
N GLY A 577 18.78 15.80 8.16
CA GLY A 577 18.93 15.68 9.60
C GLY A 577 19.52 16.92 10.28
N CYS A 578 19.25 18.11 9.76
CA CYS A 578 19.75 19.38 10.30
C CYS A 578 18.61 20.28 10.81
N HIS A 579 18.82 20.88 11.97
CA HIS A 579 18.03 21.99 12.51
C HIS A 579 18.67 23.29 12.04
N VAL A 580 17.93 24.04 11.22
CA VAL A 580 18.39 25.28 10.60
C VAL A 580 17.68 26.44 11.25
N LYS A 581 18.44 27.19 12.06
CA LYS A 581 17.96 28.41 12.69
C LYS A 581 18.46 29.62 11.91
N VAL A 582 17.52 30.41 11.39
CA VAL A 582 17.80 31.65 10.65
C VAL A 582 17.18 32.81 11.39
N THR A 583 18.03 33.73 11.85
CA THR A 583 17.60 34.96 12.53
C THR A 583 17.83 36.14 11.60
N LEU A 584 16.77 36.88 11.27
CA LEU A 584 16.87 38.10 10.47
C LEU A 584 17.38 39.25 11.34
N ASP A 585 18.33 40.05 10.84
CA ASP A 585 18.74 41.28 11.50
C ASP A 585 17.79 42.42 11.11
N THR A 586 17.10 42.98 12.11
CA THR A 586 16.11 44.05 11.94
C THR A 586 16.66 45.45 12.22
N SER A 587 17.99 45.61 12.34
CA SER A 587 18.62 46.92 12.51
C SER A 587 18.48 47.82 11.26
N GLU A 588 18.36 49.14 11.46
CA GLU A 588 18.10 50.12 10.39
C GLU A 588 19.20 50.14 9.30
N ASP A 589 20.45 49.82 9.65
CA ASP A 589 21.58 49.76 8.71
C ASP A 589 21.66 48.43 7.91
N ALA A 590 20.95 47.40 8.38
CA ALA A 590 20.97 46.05 7.80
C ALA A 590 19.90 45.85 6.71
N LEU A 591 18.79 46.60 6.78
CA LEU A 591 17.64 46.48 5.88
C LEU A 591 17.43 47.76 5.08
N VAL A 592 17.80 47.75 3.79
CA VAL A 592 17.57 48.88 2.87
C VAL A 592 16.72 48.41 1.70
N SER A 593 15.46 48.85 1.63
CA SER A 593 14.51 48.51 0.57
C SER A 593 14.48 47.02 0.15
N PRO A 594 14.32 46.06 1.09
CA PRO A 594 14.37 44.65 0.77
C PRO A 594 13.15 44.20 -0.04
N SER A 595 13.36 43.28 -0.99
CA SER A 595 12.27 42.55 -1.66
C SER A 595 12.28 41.08 -1.23
N GLY A 596 11.20 40.34 -1.49
CA GLY A 596 11.14 38.89 -1.22
C GLY A 596 12.35 38.10 -1.76
N GLY A 597 12.89 38.50 -2.92
CA GLY A 597 14.08 37.88 -3.51
C GLY A 597 15.38 38.16 -2.75
N HIS A 598 15.50 39.30 -2.05
CA HIS A 598 16.66 39.60 -1.21
C HIS A 598 16.66 38.73 0.06
N PHE A 599 15.48 38.53 0.68
CA PHE A 599 15.31 37.61 1.82
C PHE A 599 15.66 36.16 1.45
N SER A 600 15.17 35.66 0.31
CA SER A 600 15.54 34.32 -0.14
C SER A 600 17.04 34.18 -0.45
N SER A 601 17.65 35.21 -1.06
CA SER A 601 19.07 35.19 -1.44
C SER A 601 20.03 35.29 -0.24
N VAL A 602 19.69 36.09 0.78
CA VAL A 602 20.52 36.24 1.98
C VAL A 602 20.52 34.95 2.80
N ALA A 603 19.35 34.34 3.02
CA ALA A 603 19.22 33.07 3.73
C ALA A 603 19.97 31.95 3.02
N ARG A 604 19.82 31.84 1.70
CA ARG A 604 20.57 30.87 0.88
C ARG A 604 22.08 31.04 1.04
N THR A 605 22.56 32.28 0.94
CA THR A 605 24.00 32.59 1.04
C THR A 605 24.54 32.30 2.43
N ALA A 606 23.77 32.61 3.49
CA ALA A 606 24.13 32.33 4.88
C ALA A 606 24.30 30.84 5.12
N VAL A 607 23.33 30.03 4.69
CA VAL A 607 23.38 28.57 4.83
C VAL A 607 24.54 28.00 4.01
N GLN A 608 24.75 28.45 2.77
CA GLN A 608 25.87 27.96 1.94
C GLN A 608 27.24 28.29 2.53
N ASN A 609 27.42 29.48 3.10
CA ASN A 609 28.66 29.84 3.78
C ASN A 609 28.86 29.01 5.05
N ALA A 610 27.82 28.82 5.87
CA ALA A 610 27.88 27.97 7.05
C ALA A 610 28.25 26.52 6.69
N LEU A 611 27.70 25.98 5.61
CA LEU A 611 28.06 24.65 5.09
C LEU A 611 29.49 24.60 4.58
N ARG A 612 29.96 25.64 3.89
CA ARG A 612 31.34 25.73 3.40
C ARG A 612 32.34 25.76 4.55
N ASP A 613 32.06 26.53 5.60
CA ASP A 613 32.89 26.60 6.81
C ASP A 613 32.87 25.25 7.54
N ALA A 614 31.72 24.59 7.63
CA ALA A 614 31.60 23.24 8.19
C ALA A 614 32.42 22.21 7.39
N PHE A 615 32.45 22.33 6.06
CA PHE A 615 33.25 21.48 5.20
C PHE A 615 34.75 21.69 5.41
N LEU A 616 35.21 22.94 5.52
CA LEU A 616 36.61 23.26 5.83
C LEU A 616 37.02 22.72 7.21
N ALA A 617 36.08 22.70 8.17
CA ALA A 617 36.27 22.12 9.49
C ALA A 617 36.16 20.59 9.54
N GLN A 618 35.94 19.90 8.40
CA GLN A 618 35.69 18.46 8.31
C GLN A 618 34.47 17.97 9.13
N ASN A 619 33.49 18.86 9.33
CA ASN A 619 32.27 18.58 10.09
C ASN A 619 31.09 18.11 9.20
N VAL A 620 31.37 17.69 7.95
CA VAL A 620 30.34 17.21 7.01
C VAL A 620 30.50 15.70 6.78
N GLY A 621 29.48 14.95 7.19
CA GLY A 621 29.36 13.50 6.99
C GLY A 621 28.52 13.16 5.76
N VAL A 622 28.68 11.93 5.27
CA VAL A 622 27.81 11.33 4.25
C VAL A 622 26.88 10.35 4.95
N LEU A 623 25.59 10.42 4.58
CA LEU A 623 24.56 9.51 5.00
C LEU A 623 24.23 8.53 3.87
N GLU A 624 24.08 7.26 4.22
CA GLU A 624 23.55 6.21 3.37
C GLU A 624 22.18 5.74 3.89
N PRO A 625 21.26 5.31 3.01
CA PRO A 625 19.99 4.75 3.43
C PRO A 625 20.20 3.36 4.04
N ILE A 626 19.67 3.19 5.25
CA ILE A 626 19.60 1.91 5.97
C ILE A 626 18.21 1.34 5.80
N MET A 627 18.17 0.05 5.49
CA MET A 627 16.95 -0.70 5.31
C MET A 627 16.76 -1.66 6.48
N LEU A 628 15.55 -1.70 7.02
CA LEU A 628 15.10 -2.79 7.88
C LEU A 628 14.78 -4.00 7.00
N THR A 629 15.58 -5.04 7.15
CA THR A 629 15.49 -6.25 6.34
C THR A 629 15.02 -7.43 7.17
N HIS A 630 14.00 -8.11 6.66
CA HIS A 630 13.47 -9.37 7.17
C HIS A 630 13.89 -10.49 6.21
N ILE A 631 14.75 -11.39 6.66
CA ILE A 631 15.22 -12.54 5.88
C ILE A 631 14.71 -13.82 6.51
N THR A 632 13.82 -14.51 5.82
CA THR A 632 13.43 -15.87 6.17
C THR A 632 14.30 -16.86 5.43
N CYS A 633 14.96 -17.76 6.16
CA CYS A 633 15.79 -18.82 5.58
C CYS A 633 15.72 -20.11 6.41
N PRO A 634 16.15 -21.26 5.86
CA PRO A 634 16.24 -22.50 6.63
C PRO A 634 17.26 -22.37 7.76
N GLU A 635 17.01 -23.00 8.91
CA GLU A 635 17.88 -22.98 10.10
C GLU A 635 19.33 -23.35 9.76
N ALA A 636 19.52 -24.33 8.87
CA ALA A 636 20.84 -24.77 8.40
C ALA A 636 21.66 -23.66 7.71
N ALA A 637 21.00 -22.68 7.08
CA ALA A 637 21.65 -21.57 6.39
C ALA A 637 21.70 -20.28 7.22
N ALA A 638 20.98 -20.21 8.34
CA ALA A 638 20.82 -19.00 9.15
C ALA A 638 22.16 -18.44 9.65
N GLY A 639 23.07 -19.29 10.14
CA GLY A 639 24.39 -18.85 10.61
C GLY A 639 25.24 -18.21 9.50
N THR A 640 25.20 -18.78 8.29
CA THR A 640 25.93 -18.26 7.12
C THR A 640 25.37 -16.91 6.67
N VAL A 641 24.04 -16.74 6.71
CA VAL A 641 23.37 -15.48 6.38
C VAL A 641 23.70 -14.40 7.42
N GLN A 642 23.68 -14.72 8.71
CA GLN A 642 24.04 -13.77 9.78
C GLN A 642 25.48 -13.26 9.66
N HIS A 643 26.42 -14.16 9.39
CA HIS A 643 27.81 -13.79 9.17
C HIS A 643 27.96 -12.86 7.96
N ASP A 644 27.24 -13.12 6.88
CA ASP A 644 27.30 -12.35 5.64
C ASP A 644 26.70 -10.95 5.78
N ILE A 645 25.60 -10.80 6.53
CA ILE A 645 25.04 -9.49 6.88
C ILE A 645 26.03 -8.67 7.71
N THR A 646 26.66 -9.29 8.70
CA THR A 646 27.53 -8.58 9.64
C THR A 646 28.89 -8.25 9.03
N ALA A 647 29.51 -9.21 8.33
CA ALA A 647 30.86 -9.08 7.78
C ALA A 647 30.89 -8.53 6.35
N GLY A 648 29.92 -8.92 5.50
CA GLY A 648 29.84 -8.50 4.11
C GLY A 648 29.11 -7.18 3.95
N ALA A 649 27.84 -7.12 4.37
CA ALA A 649 27.02 -5.92 4.21
C ALA A 649 27.26 -4.84 5.27
N GLY A 650 27.93 -5.19 6.38
CA GLY A 650 28.17 -4.29 7.50
C GLY A 650 26.87 -3.77 8.14
N GLY A 651 25.88 -4.66 8.26
CA GLY A 651 24.61 -4.40 8.95
C GLY A 651 24.56 -4.97 10.36
N HIS A 652 23.55 -4.55 11.12
CA HIS A 652 23.34 -4.94 12.50
C HIS A 652 22.11 -5.84 12.62
N ILE A 653 22.29 -7.03 13.19
CA ILE A 653 21.20 -7.96 13.46
C ILE A 653 20.46 -7.49 14.71
N LEU A 654 19.15 -7.27 14.59
CA LEU A 654 18.28 -6.87 15.70
C LEU A 654 17.72 -8.08 16.43
N ALA A 655 17.19 -9.06 15.68
CA ALA A 655 16.56 -10.23 16.24
C ALA A 655 16.67 -11.43 15.30
N VAL A 656 16.74 -12.62 15.90
CA VAL A 656 16.64 -13.90 15.21
C VAL A 656 15.46 -14.63 15.84
N LYS A 657 14.40 -14.81 15.06
CA LYS A 657 13.14 -15.38 15.51
C LYS A 657 12.94 -16.74 14.87
N ASP A 658 12.69 -17.75 15.69
CA ASP A 658 12.28 -19.06 15.21
C ASP A 658 10.79 -19.03 14.87
N ARG A 659 10.47 -19.10 13.57
CA ARG A 659 9.07 -19.18 13.13
C ARG A 659 8.35 -20.45 13.59
N SER A 660 9.09 -21.45 14.06
CA SER A 660 8.53 -22.69 14.59
C SER A 660 8.24 -22.65 16.10
N VAL A 661 8.73 -21.65 16.83
CA VAL A 661 8.70 -21.62 18.32
C VAL A 661 7.93 -20.41 18.89
N GLU A 662 7.63 -19.37 18.12
CA GLU A 662 6.78 -18.24 18.57
C GLU A 662 5.27 -18.59 18.69
N CYS A 663 4.95 -19.72 19.30
CA CYS A 663 3.60 -20.10 19.77
C CYS A 663 3.33 -19.72 21.25
N SER A 664 4.07 -18.77 21.83
CA SER A 664 3.95 -18.46 23.26
C SER A 664 4.02 -16.97 23.58
N GLY A 665 2.96 -16.23 23.22
CA GLY A 665 2.79 -14.84 23.66
C GLY A 665 1.35 -14.32 23.55
N GLY A 666 0.71 -14.10 24.70
CA GLY A 666 -0.28 -13.05 24.96
C GLY A 666 -1.74 -13.31 24.61
N ASP A 667 -2.08 -13.43 23.32
CA ASP A 667 -3.47 -13.37 22.81
C ASP A 667 -3.76 -14.45 21.76
N MET A 668 -3.05 -15.59 21.83
CA MET A 668 -3.11 -16.61 20.78
C MET A 668 -4.32 -17.53 20.92
N VAL A 669 -5.02 -17.72 19.78
CA VAL A 669 -6.01 -18.77 19.58
C VAL A 669 -5.35 -20.14 19.86
N ASP A 670 -5.93 -20.91 20.80
CA ASP A 670 -5.44 -22.24 21.15
C ASP A 670 -5.69 -23.21 19.98
N ALA A 671 -4.61 -23.59 19.29
CA ALA A 671 -4.65 -24.46 18.13
C ALA A 671 -5.30 -25.83 18.40
N SER A 672 -5.33 -26.28 19.66
CA SER A 672 -5.96 -27.55 20.03
C SER A 672 -7.49 -27.51 19.98
N LYS A 673 -8.07 -26.31 20.10
CA LYS A 673 -9.52 -26.08 20.07
C LYS A 673 -10.05 -25.80 18.66
N ILE A 674 -9.16 -25.50 17.71
CA ILE A 674 -9.54 -25.26 16.33
C ILE A 674 -10.00 -26.57 15.70
N TYR A 675 -11.23 -26.58 15.18
CA TYR A 675 -11.69 -27.66 14.33
C TYR A 675 -10.99 -27.58 12.97
N ALA A 676 -10.29 -28.64 12.61
CA ALA A 676 -9.69 -28.81 11.29
C ALA A 676 -9.99 -30.24 10.82
N PRO A 677 -10.69 -30.43 9.68
CA PRO A 677 -11.10 -31.75 9.24
C PRO A 677 -9.86 -32.61 8.90
N PRO A 678 -9.91 -33.92 9.13
CA PRO A 678 -8.79 -34.81 8.81
C PRO A 678 -8.55 -34.86 7.30
N ASP A 679 -7.29 -34.74 6.88
CA ASP A 679 -6.92 -34.95 5.48
C ASP A 679 -6.69 -36.45 5.23
N PRO A 680 -7.10 -36.99 4.07
CA PRO A 680 -6.90 -38.41 3.76
C PRO A 680 -5.41 -38.85 3.74
N TYR A 681 -4.50 -37.90 3.55
CA TYR A 681 -3.05 -38.13 3.45
C TYR A 681 -2.29 -38.16 4.78
N ASP A 682 -2.93 -37.76 5.90
CA ASP A 682 -2.26 -37.65 7.21
C ASP A 682 -1.85 -39.04 7.78
N SER A 683 -2.50 -40.11 7.29
CA SER A 683 -2.18 -41.50 7.64
C SER A 683 -0.92 -42.05 6.95
N VAL A 684 -0.46 -41.44 5.85
CA VAL A 684 0.66 -41.96 5.03
C VAL A 684 1.99 -41.29 5.41
N THR A 685 1.97 -40.03 5.82
CA THR A 685 3.15 -39.25 6.22
C THR A 685 3.74 -39.71 7.56
N SER A 686 2.98 -40.39 8.41
CA SER A 686 3.46 -40.94 9.68
C SER A 686 4.37 -42.17 9.52
N LEU A 687 4.32 -42.88 8.38
CA LEU A 687 5.12 -44.08 8.11
C LEU A 687 6.37 -43.84 7.25
N ARG A 688 6.37 -42.85 6.36
CA ARG A 688 7.57 -42.44 5.63
C ARG A 688 8.32 -41.37 6.40
N GLY A 689 9.21 -41.86 7.29
CA GLY A 689 10.31 -41.17 7.97
C GLY A 689 10.20 -39.66 8.15
N LYS A 690 10.22 -39.19 9.40
CA LYS A 690 10.45 -37.79 9.80
C LYS A 690 11.52 -37.12 8.94
N LYS A 691 11.17 -36.58 7.77
CA LYS A 691 11.82 -35.42 7.21
C LYS A 691 11.28 -34.32 8.10
N THR A 692 12.04 -34.00 9.14
CA THR A 692 11.92 -32.74 9.87
C THR A 692 11.57 -31.68 8.84
N ALA A 693 10.38 -31.09 8.95
CA ALA A 693 10.07 -29.89 8.21
C ALA A 693 11.24 -28.94 8.46
N ASP A 694 11.93 -28.53 7.40
CA ASP A 694 13.07 -27.61 7.51
C ASP A 694 12.60 -26.42 8.33
N ARG A 695 13.13 -26.29 9.55
CA ARG A 695 12.78 -25.20 10.44
C ARG A 695 13.20 -23.91 9.76
N MET A 696 12.26 -22.98 9.65
CA MET A 696 12.50 -21.67 9.05
C MET A 696 12.77 -20.67 10.16
N VAL A 697 13.80 -19.87 9.99
CA VAL A 697 14.23 -18.82 10.91
C VAL A 697 14.06 -17.49 10.20
N GLU A 698 13.55 -16.50 10.92
CA GLU A 698 13.45 -15.12 10.47
C GLU A 698 14.55 -14.28 11.14
N ILE A 699 15.39 -13.65 10.32
CA ILE A 699 16.46 -12.75 10.74
C ILE A 699 16.01 -11.33 10.44
N VAL A 700 15.91 -10.50 11.46
CA VAL A 700 15.60 -9.07 11.35
C VAL A 700 16.90 -8.28 11.54
N ALA A 701 17.30 -7.50 10.53
CA ALA A 701 18.55 -6.76 10.55
C ALA A 701 18.41 -5.38 9.90
N LYS A 702 19.17 -4.40 10.39
CA LYS A 702 19.37 -3.10 9.75
C LYS A 702 20.61 -3.17 8.85
N VAL A 703 20.45 -2.93 7.55
CA VAL A 703 21.51 -3.12 6.56
C VAL A 703 21.63 -1.92 5.61
N PRO A 704 22.84 -1.52 5.19
CA PRO A 704 23.00 -0.50 4.15
C PRO A 704 22.43 -0.96 2.82
N TYR A 705 21.70 -0.07 2.14
CA TYR A 705 21.02 -0.45 0.90
C TYR A 705 21.97 -0.81 -0.25
N LYS A 706 23.14 -0.16 -0.34
CA LYS A 706 24.12 -0.36 -1.42
C LYS A 706 24.57 -1.82 -1.54
N GLU A 707 24.91 -2.44 -0.42
CA GLU A 707 25.39 -3.82 -0.37
C GLU A 707 24.26 -4.84 -0.59
N MET A 708 23.00 -4.40 -0.52
CA MET A 708 21.81 -5.25 -0.64
C MET A 708 21.23 -5.30 -2.07
N LEU A 709 21.70 -4.46 -2.99
CA LEU A 709 21.18 -4.37 -4.36
C LEU A 709 21.27 -5.69 -5.14
N ASP A 710 22.33 -6.47 -4.91
CA ASP A 710 22.58 -7.77 -5.57
C ASP A 710 22.52 -8.95 -4.58
N TYR A 711 22.03 -8.71 -3.36
CA TYR A 711 22.10 -9.68 -2.27
C TYR A 711 21.09 -10.83 -2.42
N ASP A 712 19.97 -10.63 -3.11
CA ASP A 712 18.99 -11.70 -3.35
C ASP A 712 19.58 -12.87 -4.15
N ASP A 713 20.42 -12.57 -5.16
CA ASP A 713 21.10 -13.59 -5.96
C ASP A 713 22.11 -14.38 -5.13
N HIS A 714 22.81 -13.68 -4.22
CA HIS A 714 23.73 -14.31 -3.28
C HIS A 714 23.00 -15.20 -2.27
N LEU A 715 21.88 -14.73 -1.71
CA LEU A 715 21.03 -15.53 -0.82
C LEU A 715 20.46 -16.76 -1.52
N ARG A 716 20.08 -16.64 -2.80
CA ARG A 716 19.58 -17.76 -3.60
C ARG A 716 20.60 -18.90 -3.67
N SER A 717 21.87 -18.56 -3.88
CA SER A 717 22.95 -19.55 -3.94
C SER A 717 23.14 -20.28 -2.60
N LYS A 718 23.06 -19.54 -1.48
CA LYS A 718 23.33 -20.06 -0.12
C LYS A 718 22.17 -20.84 0.49
N THR A 719 20.94 -20.50 0.12
CA THR A 719 19.72 -21.12 0.68
C THR A 719 19.08 -22.12 -0.28
N ALA A 720 19.76 -22.47 -1.38
CA ALA A 720 19.22 -23.29 -2.48
C ALA A 720 17.86 -22.75 -2.99
N GLY A 721 17.71 -21.42 -3.01
CA GLY A 721 16.50 -20.72 -3.42
C GLY A 721 15.32 -20.82 -2.45
N ARG A 722 15.54 -21.27 -1.21
CA ARG A 722 14.51 -21.38 -0.16
C ARG A 722 14.56 -20.21 0.82
N HIS A 723 14.69 -18.98 0.32
CA HIS A 723 14.67 -17.78 1.14
C HIS A 723 13.53 -16.83 0.74
N SER A 724 13.18 -15.94 1.65
CA SER A 724 12.39 -14.75 1.35
C SER A 724 13.04 -13.57 2.05
N MET A 725 13.33 -12.53 1.30
CA MET A 725 13.90 -11.29 1.84
C MET A 725 12.92 -10.15 1.58
N THR A 726 12.72 -9.30 2.58
CA THR A 726 11.97 -8.07 2.40
C THR A 726 12.68 -6.93 3.07
N MET A 727 12.65 -5.77 2.43
CA MET A 727 13.30 -4.56 2.92
C MET A 727 12.26 -3.44 3.03
N SER A 728 12.35 -2.67 4.10
CA SER A 728 11.67 -1.37 4.21
C SER A 728 12.71 -0.31 4.57
N PHE A 729 12.53 0.90 4.07
CA PHE A 729 13.34 2.03 4.51
C PHE A 729 13.16 2.23 6.03
N ASP A 730 14.27 2.36 6.75
CA ASP A 730 14.26 2.60 8.20
C ASP A 730 14.71 4.04 8.49
N SER A 731 15.94 4.35 8.13
CA SER A 731 16.60 5.62 8.47
C SER A 731 17.78 5.91 7.54
N PHE A 732 18.30 7.13 7.60
CA PHE A 732 19.60 7.46 7.02
C PHE A 732 20.66 7.38 8.11
N ALA A 733 21.73 6.61 7.90
CA ALA A 733 22.82 6.50 8.85
C ALA A 733 24.14 6.97 8.25
N ARG A 734 25.05 7.43 9.11
CA ARG A 734 26.37 7.91 8.69
C ARG A 734 27.23 6.77 8.17
N VAL A 735 27.84 6.98 7.02
CA VAL A 735 28.88 6.09 6.48
C VAL A 735 30.15 6.28 7.31
N VAL A 736 30.68 5.18 7.86
CA VAL A 736 31.91 5.19 8.68
C VAL A 736 32.97 4.22 8.14
N GLY A 737 34.24 4.50 8.43
CA GLY A 737 35.36 3.58 8.24
C GLY A 737 35.78 3.38 6.78
N HIS A 738 35.94 2.12 6.36
CA HIS A 738 36.41 1.79 4.99
C HIS A 738 35.39 2.22 3.91
N ARG A 739 34.09 2.20 4.24
CA ARG A 739 33.02 2.60 3.30
C ARG A 739 33.07 4.09 2.96
N GLU A 740 33.45 4.92 3.92
CA GLU A 740 33.61 6.37 3.70
C GLU A 740 34.80 6.68 2.78
N LYS A 741 35.87 5.86 2.80
CA LYS A 741 37.03 6.03 1.91
C LYS A 741 36.75 5.64 0.46
N GLY A 742 35.74 4.79 0.23
CA GLY A 742 35.32 4.36 -1.10
C GLY A 742 34.30 5.30 -1.77
N LEU A 743 33.86 6.35 -1.08
CA LEU A 743 32.89 7.35 -1.55
C LEU A 743 33.54 8.71 -1.77
#